data_AF-A0A812MS94-F1
#
_entry.id   AF-A0A812MS94-F1
#
_cell.length_a   1.000
_cell.length_b   1.000
_cell.length_c   1.000
_cell.angle_alpha   90.00
_cell.angle_beta   90.00
_cell.angle_gamma   90.00
#
_symmetry.space_group_name_H-M   'P 1'
#
loop_
_entity.id
_entity.type
_entity.pdbx_description
1 polymer ?
#
loop_
_entity_poly.entity_id
_entity_poly.type
_entity_poly.pdbx_seq_one_letter_code
_entity_poly.pdbx_strand_id
1 'polypeptide(L)'
;MARAGTRPLVSFEMWFGFDVCVLPGGDLATGVRELTSGSSAFEARSARRRTLVCSHPRPLGAWLCKAMLGWLLLMVCARISQMAEAGGMKEVLKGISYGPAPLKAAGRLPNDDFMADSAKAQWSTSGRGDLAIMKKLGANAVRLYGNDPREDHKPFLDEAHSQGLQVIPGMSDYPYTQMPKNCITTEYNCYSQIKEQYKSNLENGFLDKAGSYHPALKTIIVINEPDLKIPGESQPKKFSRAIISAIDGMLDAEKEAGASGNFPNFTATFSFGVCTACPGSKSKPSLGQMLELRRAMEKPEDYGYTPKNDLAKIYRSRFTNSFNTNNPATDMKPLFLDDYEALFATTPVFIGEYHAPHVPVGQDLQKILSIAESSSLAGISFFEYQVRYDKGGSEMEFGMFGLGVQKIASMDFFGTSFPVWCLTEVADKKSSGVTVVDELAKAFGGPGIKANELCVIDPQKVPISEDGYEAVLSLKDVEKMATFVSRVVEHMGGSVTDKSQLQSFAKRYTGSTVVVETARFLAAAGNFSFASMASDLGQHPSWISWDAMAACVADRASDEGSVGQAISYACGKLHSFNCSELPDSCTQDVWLKADYVLSLFYLRQVTSGTPLQDCSFNGAAMFAPASTYRAIDSRCVITKDAATTALSEEGYQTVISSNSTAQ
;
A
#
# COMPACT_ATOMS: atom_id res chain seq x y z
N MET A 1 -37.74 50.11 -23.99
CA MET A 1 -37.57 51.57 -24.16
C MET A 1 -36.45 52.04 -23.23
N ALA A 2 -35.55 52.87 -23.78
CA ALA A 2 -34.41 53.60 -23.20
C ALA A 2 -34.71 54.33 -21.86
N ARG A 3 -33.80 54.83 -21.01
CA ARG A 3 -32.33 55.12 -20.90
C ARG A 3 -32.14 55.58 -19.42
N ALA A 4 -31.12 55.19 -18.64
CA ALA A 4 -29.76 55.76 -18.46
C ALA A 4 -29.51 56.53 -17.12
N GLY A 5 -28.37 56.22 -16.47
CA GLY A 5 -27.55 57.07 -15.57
C GLY A 5 -27.61 56.73 -14.07
N THR A 6 -26.55 56.67 -13.24
CA THR A 6 -25.08 56.83 -13.37
C THR A 6 -24.38 56.39 -12.05
N ARG A 7 -23.16 55.83 -12.18
CA ARG A 7 -22.04 55.35 -11.29
C ARG A 7 -21.68 56.12 -9.97
N PRO A 8 -20.67 55.69 -9.13
CA PRO A 8 -19.64 54.62 -9.29
C PRO A 8 -19.34 53.65 -8.12
N LEU A 9 -18.68 52.55 -8.49
CA LEU A 9 -17.90 51.58 -7.69
C LEU A 9 -16.40 51.90 -7.78
N VAL A 10 -15.64 51.61 -6.73
CA VAL A 10 -14.16 51.64 -6.70
C VAL A 10 -13.66 50.19 -6.58
N SER A 11 -12.93 49.72 -7.59
CA SER A 11 -12.14 48.49 -7.55
C SER A 11 -10.78 48.73 -8.21
N PHE A 12 -9.72 48.36 -7.49
CA PHE A 12 -8.33 48.33 -7.94
C PHE A 12 -8.09 47.02 -8.68
N GLU A 13 -7.62 47.07 -9.93
CA GLU A 13 -7.07 45.92 -10.66
C GLU A 13 -5.69 46.28 -11.21
N MET A 14 -4.69 45.48 -10.85
CA MET A 14 -3.33 45.49 -11.40
C MET A 14 -3.24 44.50 -12.57
N TRP A 15 -2.68 44.98 -13.67
CA TRP A 15 -2.42 44.24 -14.90
C TRP A 15 -1.15 43.39 -14.80
N PHE A 16 -1.21 42.14 -15.27
CA PHE A 16 -0.06 41.43 -15.86
C PHE A 16 -0.51 40.82 -17.19
N GLY A 17 0.05 41.34 -18.30
CA GLY A 17 -0.19 40.85 -19.65
C GLY A 17 0.83 39.77 -20.05
N PHE A 18 0.34 38.71 -20.67
CA PHE A 18 1.13 37.79 -21.49
C PHE A 18 0.70 37.95 -22.94
N ASP A 19 1.62 38.37 -23.80
CA ASP A 19 1.45 38.41 -25.25
C ASP A 19 1.73 37.03 -25.85
N VAL A 20 0.72 36.45 -26.49
CA VAL A 20 0.86 35.36 -27.48
C VAL A 20 0.69 35.99 -28.86
N CYS A 21 1.77 36.03 -29.64
CA CYS A 21 1.71 36.47 -31.03
C CYS A 21 1.09 35.40 -31.95
N VAL A 22 -0.04 35.75 -32.54
CA VAL A 22 -0.69 35.09 -33.69
C VAL A 22 -0.64 36.06 -34.86
N LEU A 23 -0.19 35.64 -36.06
CA LEU A 23 -0.46 36.28 -37.36
C LEU A 23 -0.18 35.27 -38.51
N PRO A 24 -0.74 35.41 -39.74
CA PRO A 24 -2.17 35.31 -40.08
C PRO A 24 -2.47 34.50 -41.39
N GLY A 25 -3.71 34.03 -41.51
CA GLY A 25 -4.56 33.92 -42.72
C GLY A 25 -4.05 33.42 -44.08
N GLY A 26 -4.75 32.40 -44.62
CA GLY A 26 -4.83 32.09 -46.05
C GLY A 26 -5.83 30.95 -46.35
N ASP A 27 -7.02 31.27 -46.83
CA ASP A 27 -8.07 30.35 -47.29
C ASP A 27 -7.74 29.72 -48.66
N LEU A 28 -8.03 28.43 -48.86
CA LEU A 28 -8.98 27.90 -49.88
C LEU A 28 -8.82 26.38 -50.13
N ALA A 29 -9.95 25.69 -49.98
CA ALA A 29 -10.51 24.66 -50.87
C ALA A 29 -9.79 23.29 -51.10
N THR A 30 -10.50 22.24 -50.67
CA THR A 30 -10.84 20.98 -51.38
C THR A 30 -9.76 20.21 -52.15
N GLY A 31 -9.57 18.93 -51.81
CA GLY A 31 -9.01 17.97 -52.76
C GLY A 31 -8.52 16.66 -52.14
N VAL A 32 -9.35 15.62 -52.21
CA VAL A 32 -8.96 14.22 -52.07
C VAL A 32 -8.09 13.81 -53.28
N ARG A 33 -6.89 13.23 -53.04
CA ARG A 33 -6.30 12.10 -53.82
C ARG A 33 -4.87 11.74 -53.35
N GLU A 34 -4.75 10.52 -52.85
CA GLU A 34 -3.86 9.40 -53.27
C GLU A 34 -2.47 9.62 -53.91
N LEU A 35 -1.57 8.67 -53.54
CA LEU A 35 -0.32 8.19 -54.20
C LEU A 35 0.92 9.10 -54.00
N THR A 36 2.17 8.66 -53.77
CA THR A 36 2.86 7.36 -53.74
C THR A 36 4.31 7.56 -53.25
N SER A 37 4.88 6.53 -52.61
CA SER A 37 6.28 6.01 -52.68
C SER A 37 7.50 6.93 -52.80
N GLY A 38 8.56 6.62 -52.05
CA GLY A 38 9.93 6.93 -52.47
C GLY A 38 10.98 6.81 -51.36
N SER A 39 11.67 5.67 -51.31
CA SER A 39 12.73 5.33 -50.36
C SER A 39 14.11 5.90 -50.71
N SER A 40 15.05 5.68 -49.78
CA SER A 40 16.52 5.61 -49.90
C SER A 40 17.27 6.95 -49.84
N ALA A 41 18.03 7.25 -48.79
CA ALA A 41 19.25 6.62 -48.22
C ALA A 41 20.55 7.12 -48.89
N PHE A 42 21.60 7.13 -48.06
CA PHE A 42 23.03 7.21 -48.36
C PHE A 42 23.77 8.56 -48.29
N GLU A 43 24.58 8.63 -47.22
CA GLU A 43 26.04 8.80 -47.22
C GLU A 43 26.65 10.13 -46.78
N ALA A 44 27.36 10.02 -45.65
CA ALA A 44 28.34 10.97 -45.15
C ALA A 44 29.66 10.85 -45.92
N ARG A 45 30.34 11.98 -46.17
CA ARG A 45 31.80 12.07 -46.07
C ARG A 45 32.31 13.51 -46.00
N SER A 46 33.17 13.69 -44.99
CA SER A 46 34.12 14.76 -44.71
C SER A 46 34.91 15.26 -45.92
N ALA A 47 35.17 16.58 -46.00
CA ALA A 47 36.52 17.15 -45.86
C ALA A 47 36.66 18.65 -46.24
N ARG A 48 37.41 19.35 -45.37
CA ARG A 48 38.34 20.48 -45.63
C ARG A 48 37.82 21.91 -45.86
N ARG A 49 38.00 22.68 -44.78
CA ARG A 49 38.49 24.06 -44.64
C ARG A 49 38.94 24.79 -45.91
N ARG A 50 38.38 25.98 -46.12
CA ARG A 50 39.14 27.20 -46.46
C ARG A 50 38.68 28.36 -45.59
N THR A 51 39.63 28.93 -44.87
CA THR A 51 39.55 30.19 -44.13
C THR A 51 39.68 31.35 -45.11
N LEU A 52 38.81 32.35 -44.98
CA LEU A 52 39.15 33.73 -45.37
C LEU A 52 38.61 34.67 -44.28
N VAL A 53 39.52 35.50 -43.78
CA VAL A 53 39.33 36.49 -42.72
C VAL A 53 38.94 37.83 -43.35
N CYS A 54 37.98 38.55 -42.75
CA CYS A 54 37.90 40.01 -42.80
C CYS A 54 37.17 40.58 -41.56
N SER A 55 37.98 41.23 -40.72
CA SER A 55 37.78 42.27 -39.70
C SER A 55 36.45 43.05 -39.59
N HIS A 56 35.95 43.27 -38.35
CA HIS A 56 35.73 44.59 -37.69
C HIS A 56 35.24 44.43 -36.21
N PRO A 57 35.22 45.50 -35.35
CA PRO A 57 35.76 45.48 -33.98
C PRO A 57 34.78 45.12 -32.85
N ARG A 58 35.36 44.75 -31.70
CA ARG A 58 34.68 44.53 -30.40
C ARG A 58 34.16 45.84 -29.79
N PRO A 59 33.03 45.79 -29.06
CA PRO A 59 32.87 46.61 -27.86
C PRO A 59 32.74 45.74 -26.60
N LEU A 60 33.53 46.09 -25.59
CA LEU A 60 33.65 45.50 -24.25
C LEU A 60 32.40 45.72 -23.34
N GLY A 61 31.22 46.02 -23.89
CA GLY A 61 30.02 46.35 -23.11
C GLY A 61 29.05 45.18 -22.87
N ALA A 62 29.16 44.08 -23.63
CA ALA A 62 28.15 43.01 -23.62
C ALA A 62 28.33 41.97 -22.50
N TRP A 63 29.50 41.92 -21.84
CA TRP A 63 29.81 40.90 -20.84
C TRP A 63 29.34 41.28 -19.43
N LEU A 64 29.47 42.55 -19.04
CA LEU A 64 29.00 43.05 -17.74
C LEU A 64 27.48 43.02 -17.63
N CYS A 65 26.76 43.30 -18.71
CA CYS A 65 25.30 43.31 -18.71
C CYS A 65 24.70 41.89 -18.62
N LYS A 66 25.32 40.89 -19.26
CA LYS A 66 24.89 39.48 -19.19
C LYS A 66 25.21 38.84 -17.84
N ALA A 67 26.36 39.18 -17.23
CA ALA A 67 26.72 38.71 -15.90
C ALA A 67 25.80 39.30 -14.82
N MET A 68 25.46 40.60 -14.89
CA MET A 68 24.51 41.21 -13.96
C MET A 68 23.09 40.66 -14.14
N LEU A 69 22.62 40.44 -15.36
CA LEU A 69 21.28 39.87 -15.59
C LEU A 69 21.19 38.43 -15.09
N GLY A 70 22.25 37.64 -15.26
CA GLY A 70 22.34 36.27 -14.73
C GLY A 70 22.36 36.24 -13.20
N TRP A 71 23.07 37.17 -12.56
CA TRP A 71 23.08 37.31 -11.10
C TRP A 71 21.74 37.80 -10.55
N LEU A 72 21.07 38.72 -11.25
CA LEU A 72 19.74 39.20 -10.88
C LEU A 72 18.69 38.09 -11.03
N LEU A 73 18.75 37.28 -12.10
CA LEU A 73 17.87 36.11 -12.27
C LEU A 73 18.14 35.06 -11.19
N LEU A 74 19.40 34.79 -10.83
CA LEU A 74 19.74 33.86 -9.76
C LEU A 74 19.25 34.36 -8.39
N MET A 75 19.35 35.67 -8.11
CA MET A 75 18.83 36.25 -6.86
C MET A 75 17.30 36.30 -6.83
N VAL A 76 16.64 36.52 -7.97
CA VAL A 76 15.18 36.46 -8.09
C VAL A 76 14.68 35.01 -7.98
N CYS A 77 15.33 34.04 -8.62
CA CYS A 77 15.02 32.62 -8.44
C CYS A 77 15.29 32.14 -7.01
N ALA A 78 16.40 32.55 -6.39
CA ALA A 78 16.69 32.22 -4.99
C ALA A 78 15.69 32.88 -4.02
N ARG A 79 15.21 34.10 -4.31
CA ARG A 79 14.12 34.74 -3.55
C ARG A 79 12.76 34.10 -3.81
N ILE A 80 12.45 33.66 -5.02
CA ILE A 80 11.21 32.93 -5.34
C ILE A 80 11.23 31.56 -4.65
N SER A 81 12.38 30.88 -4.61
CA SER A 81 12.57 29.65 -3.83
C SER A 81 12.47 29.89 -2.32
N GLN A 82 13.06 30.97 -1.79
CA GLN A 82 12.89 31.35 -0.38
C GLN A 82 11.47 31.81 -0.04
N MET A 83 10.75 32.45 -0.96
CA MET A 83 9.34 32.83 -0.78
C MET A 83 8.39 31.64 -0.95
N ALA A 84 8.75 30.63 -1.74
CA ALA A 84 8.04 29.36 -1.83
C ALA A 84 8.25 28.50 -0.57
N GLU A 85 9.44 28.51 0.04
CA GLU A 85 9.70 27.87 1.34
C GLU A 85 9.06 28.62 2.52
N ALA A 86 9.00 29.96 2.48
CA ALA A 86 8.38 30.78 3.54
C ALA A 86 6.83 30.83 3.48
N GLY A 87 6.23 30.30 2.41
CA GLY A 87 4.78 30.25 2.18
C GLY A 87 4.25 28.84 1.90
N GLY A 88 4.98 27.80 2.29
CA GLY A 88 4.52 26.41 2.13
C GLY A 88 3.22 26.21 2.91
N MET A 89 2.10 26.01 2.19
CA MET A 89 0.85 25.59 2.83
C MET A 89 1.14 24.32 3.62
N LYS A 90 0.76 24.34 4.91
CA LYS A 90 0.82 23.19 5.79
C LYS A 90 0.14 22.00 5.11
N GLU A 91 0.89 20.91 4.89
CA GLU A 91 0.29 19.69 4.35
C GLU A 91 -0.64 19.08 5.40
N VAL A 92 -1.95 19.10 5.11
CA VAL A 92 -2.97 18.55 6.00
C VAL A 92 -2.98 17.03 5.91
N LEU A 93 -2.99 16.36 7.07
CA LEU A 93 -3.19 14.92 7.15
C LEU A 93 -4.62 14.59 6.73
N LYS A 94 -4.72 13.81 5.65
CA LYS A 94 -5.94 13.22 5.08
C LYS A 94 -5.81 11.71 5.16
N GLY A 95 -5.90 11.20 6.38
CA GLY A 95 -5.80 9.78 6.69
C GLY A 95 -7.11 9.04 6.52
N ILE A 96 -7.04 7.73 6.39
CA ILE A 96 -8.18 6.81 6.49
C ILE A 96 -7.82 5.70 7.47
N SER A 97 -8.70 5.44 8.43
CA SER A 97 -8.55 4.34 9.39
C SER A 97 -8.94 3.01 8.74
N TYR A 98 -8.08 2.01 8.84
CA TYR A 98 -8.16 0.77 8.09
C TYR A 98 -8.22 -0.45 9.02
N GLY A 99 -9.38 -1.12 9.01
CA GLY A 99 -9.65 -2.39 9.69
C GLY A 99 -10.65 -3.23 8.88
N PRO A 100 -10.26 -3.74 7.70
CA PRO A 100 -11.15 -4.34 6.69
C PRO A 100 -11.63 -5.77 7.05
N ALA A 101 -12.42 -5.91 8.12
CA ALA A 101 -12.91 -7.20 8.60
C ALA A 101 -13.72 -7.95 7.53
N PRO A 102 -13.35 -9.17 7.10
CA PRO A 102 -13.99 -9.88 5.97
C PRO A 102 -15.38 -10.47 6.29
N LEU A 103 -15.85 -10.31 7.53
CA LEU A 103 -17.10 -10.89 8.01
C LEU A 103 -18.30 -10.02 7.59
N LYS A 104 -19.42 -10.66 7.24
CA LYS A 104 -20.71 -9.99 6.90
C LYS A 104 -21.71 -9.99 8.05
N ALA A 105 -21.32 -10.51 9.20
CA ALA A 105 -22.12 -10.57 10.42
C ALA A 105 -21.19 -10.62 11.63
N ALA A 106 -21.77 -10.46 12.83
CA ALA A 106 -21.01 -10.45 14.07
C ALA A 106 -20.17 -11.73 14.21
N GLY A 107 -18.91 -11.58 14.59
CA GLY A 107 -17.97 -12.69 14.69
C GLY A 107 -16.62 -12.27 15.23
N ARG A 108 -15.70 -13.23 15.32
CA ARG A 108 -14.35 -13.00 15.82
C ARG A 108 -13.34 -13.32 14.75
N LEU A 109 -12.33 -12.48 14.64
CA LEU A 109 -11.15 -12.73 13.83
C LEU A 109 -10.04 -13.30 14.71
N PRO A 110 -9.14 -14.12 14.15
CA PRO A 110 -8.02 -14.68 14.91
C PRO A 110 -6.97 -13.63 15.28
N ASN A 111 -6.91 -12.51 14.54
CA ASN A 111 -5.98 -11.40 14.73
C ASN A 111 -6.63 -10.09 14.22
N ASP A 112 -6.01 -8.94 14.47
CA ASP A 112 -6.40 -7.62 13.97
C ASP A 112 -5.29 -6.91 13.18
N ASP A 113 -4.17 -7.59 12.92
CA ASP A 113 -3.11 -7.13 12.04
C ASP A 113 -3.46 -7.30 10.56
N PHE A 114 -4.09 -6.27 9.99
CA PHE A 114 -4.36 -6.18 8.56
C PHE A 114 -3.21 -5.59 7.73
N MET A 115 -2.09 -5.29 8.38
CA MET A 115 -0.85 -4.86 7.72
C MET A 115 -0.04 -6.06 7.25
N ALA A 116 -0.20 -7.21 7.91
CA ALA A 116 0.42 -8.47 7.53
C ALA A 116 0.09 -8.92 6.09
N ASP A 117 0.99 -9.70 5.51
CA ASP A 117 0.83 -10.32 4.19
C ASP A 117 -0.37 -11.26 4.11
N SER A 118 -0.79 -11.82 5.24
CA SER A 118 -2.01 -12.63 5.33
C SER A 118 -3.28 -11.86 4.91
N ALA A 119 -3.25 -10.52 4.94
CA ALA A 119 -4.30 -9.62 4.43
C ALA A 119 -3.98 -9.02 3.05
N LYS A 120 -2.89 -9.41 2.38
CA LYS A 120 -2.41 -8.82 1.11
C LYS A 120 -3.45 -8.80 -0.01
N ALA A 121 -4.29 -9.82 -0.07
CA ALA A 121 -5.38 -9.91 -1.02
C ALA A 121 -6.41 -8.76 -0.89
N GLN A 122 -6.41 -8.02 0.23
CA GLN A 122 -7.24 -6.82 0.43
C GLN A 122 -6.51 -5.54 0.02
N TRP A 123 -5.30 -5.32 0.55
CA TRP A 123 -4.63 -4.01 0.44
C TRP A 123 -3.79 -3.82 -0.82
N SER A 124 -3.20 -4.88 -1.38
CA SER A 124 -2.27 -4.77 -2.51
C SER A 124 -2.99 -4.60 -3.85
N THR A 125 -2.32 -3.96 -4.80
CA THR A 125 -2.79 -3.83 -6.19
C THR A 125 -2.89 -5.14 -6.96
N SER A 126 -2.32 -6.24 -6.46
CA SER A 126 -2.57 -7.61 -6.95
C SER A 126 -3.83 -8.25 -6.38
N GLY A 127 -4.33 -7.73 -5.26
CA GLY A 127 -5.61 -8.09 -4.66
C GLY A 127 -6.70 -7.08 -5.00
N ARG A 128 -7.52 -6.72 -4.00
CA ARG A 128 -8.59 -5.73 -4.14
C ARG A 128 -8.06 -4.29 -4.31
N GLY A 129 -6.85 -4.00 -3.83
CA GLY A 129 -6.19 -2.70 -4.05
C GLY A 129 -6.67 -1.59 -3.12
N ASP A 130 -7.00 -1.90 -1.86
CA ASP A 130 -7.55 -0.89 -0.94
C ASP A 130 -6.66 0.35 -0.77
N LEU A 131 -5.32 0.20 -0.78
CA LEU A 131 -4.40 1.34 -0.68
C LEU A 131 -4.46 2.24 -1.92
N ALA A 132 -4.56 1.64 -3.11
CA ALA A 132 -4.75 2.40 -4.35
C ALA A 132 -6.12 3.11 -4.37
N ILE A 133 -7.16 2.49 -3.81
CA ILE A 133 -8.48 3.12 -3.63
C ILE A 133 -8.34 4.34 -2.71
N MET A 134 -7.72 4.20 -1.53
CA MET A 134 -7.51 5.33 -0.61
C MET A 134 -6.76 6.49 -1.29
N LYS A 135 -5.70 6.19 -2.04
CA LYS A 135 -4.96 7.22 -2.79
C LYS A 135 -5.85 7.93 -3.80
N LYS A 136 -6.66 7.19 -4.54
CA LYS A 136 -7.61 7.74 -5.52
C LYS A 136 -8.69 8.60 -4.88
N LEU A 137 -9.07 8.33 -3.63
CA LEU A 137 -9.96 9.20 -2.85
C LEU A 137 -9.26 10.48 -2.37
N GLY A 138 -7.95 10.64 -2.58
CA GLY A 138 -7.19 11.81 -2.18
C GLY A 138 -6.55 11.70 -0.79
N ALA A 139 -6.54 10.51 -0.19
CA ALA A 139 -5.83 10.27 1.06
C ALA A 139 -4.31 10.41 0.86
N ASN A 140 -3.62 10.87 1.90
CA ASN A 140 -2.16 10.87 1.99
C ASN A 140 -1.63 9.99 3.14
N ALA A 141 -2.51 9.36 3.91
CA ALA A 141 -2.12 8.42 4.95
C ALA A 141 -3.14 7.31 5.21
N VAL A 142 -2.68 6.23 5.83
CA VAL A 142 -3.49 5.13 6.35
C VAL A 142 -3.14 4.90 7.83
N ARG A 143 -4.17 4.75 8.67
CA ARG A 143 -4.03 4.41 10.09
C ARG A 143 -4.41 2.94 10.31
N LEU A 144 -3.60 2.20 11.05
CA LEU A 144 -3.80 0.79 11.40
C LEU A 144 -3.91 0.61 12.92
N TYR A 145 -4.29 -0.61 13.35
CA TYR A 145 -4.64 -0.93 14.73
C TYR A 145 -3.78 -2.05 15.33
N GLY A 146 -3.74 -3.21 14.68
CA GLY A 146 -2.88 -4.33 15.05
C GLY A 146 -1.54 -4.29 14.32
N ASN A 147 -0.51 -4.82 14.98
CA ASN A 147 0.82 -5.07 14.41
C ASN A 147 1.44 -6.29 15.11
N ASP A 148 1.10 -7.48 14.62
CA ASP A 148 1.64 -8.71 15.18
C ASP A 148 3.15 -8.74 14.89
N PRO A 149 4.01 -8.63 15.91
CA PRO A 149 5.44 -8.40 15.69
C PRO A 149 6.16 -9.60 15.05
N ARG A 150 5.45 -10.72 14.86
CA ARG A 150 5.95 -11.92 14.20
C ARG A 150 5.83 -11.84 12.67
N GLU A 151 4.98 -10.95 12.17
CA GLU A 151 4.71 -10.79 10.74
C GLU A 151 5.68 -9.77 10.13
N ASP A 152 6.02 -9.97 8.86
CA ASP A 152 6.76 -8.98 8.08
C ASP A 152 5.79 -7.90 7.56
N HIS A 153 6.06 -6.66 7.93
CA HIS A 153 5.25 -5.51 7.57
C HIS A 153 5.80 -4.73 6.37
N LYS A 154 6.99 -5.10 5.86
CA LYS A 154 7.64 -4.39 4.75
C LYS A 154 6.76 -4.36 3.49
N PRO A 155 6.10 -5.45 3.06
CA PRO A 155 5.34 -5.42 1.81
C PRO A 155 4.17 -4.44 1.82
N PHE A 156 3.47 -4.30 2.95
CA PHE A 156 2.44 -3.28 3.12
C PHE A 156 3.04 -1.87 3.08
N LEU A 157 4.17 -1.65 3.74
CA LEU A 157 4.86 -0.36 3.76
C LEU A 157 5.36 0.03 2.36
N ASP A 158 5.89 -0.92 1.59
CA ASP A 158 6.33 -0.73 0.21
C ASP A 158 5.14 -0.35 -0.68
N GLU A 159 4.03 -1.08 -0.60
CA GLU A 159 2.81 -0.78 -1.37
C GLU A 159 2.30 0.61 -0.99
N ALA A 160 2.14 0.91 0.30
CA ALA A 160 1.71 2.24 0.76
C ALA A 160 2.65 3.35 0.24
N HIS A 161 3.97 3.15 0.31
CA HIS A 161 4.94 4.10 -0.22
C HIS A 161 4.80 4.30 -1.73
N SER A 162 4.62 3.21 -2.48
CA SER A 162 4.44 3.25 -3.93
C SER A 162 3.17 4.00 -4.35
N GLN A 163 2.11 3.94 -3.52
CA GLN A 163 0.89 4.72 -3.69
C GLN A 163 1.05 6.17 -3.20
N GLY A 164 2.19 6.54 -2.61
CA GLY A 164 2.42 7.84 -2.01
C GLY A 164 1.53 8.08 -0.79
N LEU A 165 1.33 7.05 0.03
CA LEU A 165 0.65 7.08 1.32
C LEU A 165 1.67 6.95 2.45
N GLN A 166 1.43 7.68 3.53
CA GLN A 166 2.10 7.51 4.80
C GLN A 166 1.36 6.52 5.70
N VAL A 167 2.06 5.83 6.58
CA VAL A 167 1.49 4.79 7.45
C VAL A 167 1.61 5.20 8.91
N ILE A 168 0.49 5.09 9.62
CA ILE A 168 0.36 5.35 11.06
C ILE A 168 -0.04 4.04 11.75
N PRO A 169 0.92 3.16 12.07
CA PRO A 169 0.61 1.89 12.73
C PRO A 169 0.31 2.08 14.22
N GLY A 170 -0.59 1.26 14.75
CA GLY A 170 -0.82 1.11 16.18
C GLY A 170 -0.02 -0.06 16.73
N MET A 171 0.55 0.14 17.92
CA MET A 171 1.05 -0.98 18.73
C MET A 171 -0.14 -1.82 19.22
N SER A 172 0.01 -3.14 19.17
CA SER A 172 -0.98 -4.09 19.66
C SER A 172 -1.35 -3.81 21.12
N ASP A 173 -2.62 -4.03 21.46
CA ASP A 173 -3.11 -4.01 22.85
C ASP A 173 -2.68 -5.27 23.64
N TYR A 174 -2.20 -6.31 22.95
CA TYR A 174 -1.79 -7.59 23.54
C TYR A 174 -0.77 -7.47 24.70
N PRO A 175 0.37 -6.76 24.56
CA PRO A 175 1.34 -6.56 25.64
C PRO A 175 0.80 -5.76 26.82
N TYR A 176 -0.20 -4.92 26.57
CA TYR A 176 -0.79 -4.06 27.60
C TYR A 176 -1.74 -4.86 28.49
N THR A 177 -2.56 -5.72 27.89
CA THR A 177 -3.77 -6.22 28.57
C THR A 177 -3.95 -7.75 28.54
N GLN A 178 -3.31 -8.48 27.62
CA GLN A 178 -3.67 -9.87 27.32
C GLN A 178 -2.55 -10.87 27.56
N MET A 179 -1.29 -10.49 27.29
CA MET A 179 -0.18 -11.42 27.43
C MET A 179 0.10 -11.83 28.89
N PRO A 180 0.69 -13.00 29.14
CA PRO A 180 1.23 -13.33 30.47
C PRO A 180 2.26 -12.28 30.90
N LYS A 181 2.17 -11.81 32.15
CA LYS A 181 3.01 -10.70 32.66
C LYS A 181 2.89 -9.41 31.83
N ASN A 182 1.69 -9.11 31.32
CA ASN A 182 1.38 -7.85 30.63
C ASN A 182 1.59 -6.62 31.51
N CYS A 183 1.47 -5.43 30.89
CA CYS A 183 1.70 -4.16 31.56
C CYS A 183 0.81 -3.92 32.80
N ILE A 184 -0.44 -4.40 32.81
CA ILE A 184 -1.31 -4.27 33.99
C ILE A 184 -0.69 -5.00 35.19
N THR A 185 -0.19 -6.22 34.97
CA THR A 185 0.41 -7.03 36.05
C THR A 185 1.78 -6.53 36.52
N THR A 186 2.43 -5.63 35.77
CA THR A 186 3.67 -4.94 36.15
C THR A 186 3.41 -3.55 36.72
N GLU A 187 2.23 -3.32 37.29
CA GLU A 187 1.82 -2.04 37.87
C GLU A 187 1.96 -0.86 36.88
N TYR A 188 1.57 -1.11 35.63
CA TYR A 188 1.58 -0.12 34.55
C TYR A 188 3.00 0.37 34.18
N ASN A 189 4.02 -0.45 34.44
CA ASN A 189 5.34 -0.29 33.86
C ASN A 189 5.45 -1.21 32.63
N CYS A 190 5.25 -0.65 31.44
CA CYS A 190 5.19 -1.39 30.18
C CYS A 190 6.56 -1.52 29.49
N TYR A 191 7.64 -1.04 30.10
CA TYR A 191 8.95 -0.90 29.44
C TYR A 191 9.40 -2.21 28.76
N SER A 192 9.41 -3.32 29.48
CA SER A 192 9.98 -4.57 28.95
C SER A 192 9.12 -5.17 27.84
N GLN A 193 7.79 -5.21 28.04
CA GLN A 193 6.85 -5.81 27.10
C GLN A 193 6.83 -5.05 25.78
N ILE A 194 6.81 -3.71 25.85
CA ILE A 194 6.75 -2.87 24.66
C ILE A 194 8.10 -2.77 23.96
N LYS A 195 9.21 -2.76 24.71
CA LYS A 195 10.55 -2.84 24.11
C LYS A 195 10.71 -4.09 23.27
N GLU A 196 10.34 -5.26 23.79
CA GLU A 196 10.45 -6.53 23.08
C GLU A 196 9.59 -6.55 21.81
N GLN A 197 8.32 -6.15 21.92
CA GLN A 197 7.45 -6.08 20.75
C GLN A 197 7.92 -5.08 19.71
N TYR A 198 8.30 -3.85 20.13
CA TYR A 198 8.75 -2.83 19.18
C TYR A 198 10.05 -3.22 18.51
N LYS A 199 10.97 -3.89 19.23
CA LYS A 199 12.19 -4.45 18.64
C LYS A 199 11.88 -5.44 17.53
N SER A 200 10.95 -6.36 17.74
CA SER A 200 10.54 -7.29 16.69
C SER A 200 9.85 -6.59 15.52
N ASN A 201 9.06 -5.52 15.74
CA ASN A 201 8.54 -4.71 14.64
C ASN A 201 9.66 -4.02 13.83
N LEU A 202 10.71 -3.53 14.50
CA LEU A 202 11.90 -2.97 13.85
C LEU A 202 12.59 -4.00 12.95
N GLU A 203 12.75 -5.22 13.46
CA GLU A 203 13.37 -6.34 12.73
C GLU A 203 12.48 -6.85 11.58
N ASN A 204 11.15 -6.82 11.75
CA ASN A 204 10.17 -7.37 10.81
C ASN A 204 9.42 -6.27 10.03
N GLY A 205 10.20 -5.43 9.36
CA GLY A 205 9.72 -4.57 8.27
C GLY A 205 9.69 -3.07 8.56
N PHE A 206 9.77 -2.62 9.81
CA PHE A 206 9.84 -1.17 10.08
C PHE A 206 11.21 -0.58 9.74
N LEU A 207 12.28 -1.37 9.83
CA LEU A 207 13.60 -1.01 9.31
C LEU A 207 13.88 -1.75 8.00
N ASP A 208 14.60 -1.10 7.10
CA ASP A 208 15.18 -1.75 5.94
C ASP A 208 16.44 -2.56 6.28
N LYS A 209 17.01 -3.25 5.30
CA LYS A 209 18.23 -4.07 5.46
C LYS A 209 19.46 -3.24 5.90
N ALA A 210 19.43 -1.92 5.74
CA ALA A 210 20.49 -1.00 6.19
C ALA A 210 20.24 -0.46 7.61
N GLY A 211 19.13 -0.84 8.26
CA GLY A 211 18.74 -0.35 9.57
C GLY A 211 18.11 1.05 9.54
N SER A 212 17.69 1.55 8.38
CA SER A 212 16.98 2.82 8.25
C SER A 212 15.47 2.58 8.33
N TYR A 213 14.73 3.48 9.00
CA TYR A 213 13.27 3.43 9.01
C TYR A 213 12.68 3.45 7.60
N HIS A 214 11.65 2.64 7.40
CA HIS A 214 10.89 2.63 6.15
C HIS A 214 10.26 4.01 5.90
N PRO A 215 10.43 4.61 4.71
CA PRO A 215 10.03 6.00 4.44
C PRO A 215 8.52 6.25 4.50
N ALA A 216 7.70 5.19 4.44
CA ALA A 216 6.26 5.30 4.62
C ALA A 216 5.84 5.59 6.07
N LEU A 217 6.64 5.20 7.07
CA LEU A 217 6.27 5.34 8.48
C LEU A 217 6.27 6.83 8.90
N LYS A 218 5.11 7.32 9.35
CA LYS A 218 4.95 8.73 9.77
C LYS A 218 4.90 8.87 11.29
N THR A 219 4.03 8.10 11.93
CA THR A 219 3.75 8.18 13.37
C THR A 219 3.41 6.81 13.90
N ILE A 220 4.01 6.38 15.02
CA ILE A 220 3.62 5.15 15.73
C ILE A 220 2.66 5.52 16.85
N ILE A 221 1.47 4.93 16.85
CA ILE A 221 0.53 5.03 17.97
C ILE A 221 0.99 4.03 19.04
N VAL A 222 1.56 4.56 20.12
CA VAL A 222 2.05 3.76 21.25
C VAL A 222 0.89 3.01 21.90
N ILE A 223 -0.27 3.65 22.01
CA ILE A 223 -1.51 3.01 22.47
C ILE A 223 -2.73 3.83 22.04
N ASN A 224 -3.82 3.14 21.70
CA ASN A 224 -5.12 3.74 21.41
C ASN A 224 -6.04 3.69 22.64
N GLU A 225 -6.61 4.83 23.01
CA GLU A 225 -7.54 5.08 24.11
C GLU A 225 -7.06 4.50 25.45
N PRO A 226 -5.83 4.87 25.89
CA PRO A 226 -5.32 4.41 27.17
C PRO A 226 -6.20 4.84 28.35
N ASP A 227 -6.89 5.96 28.21
CA ASP A 227 -7.89 6.49 29.15
C ASP A 227 -9.19 5.69 29.20
N LEU A 228 -9.38 4.70 28.33
CA LEU A 228 -10.46 3.70 28.43
C LEU A 228 -9.94 2.30 28.79
N LYS A 229 -8.66 2.01 28.56
CA LYS A 229 -8.11 0.63 28.63
C LYS A 229 -7.20 0.35 29.83
N ILE A 230 -6.40 1.31 30.32
CA ILE A 230 -5.24 0.99 31.19
C ILE A 230 -4.95 2.00 32.32
N PRO A 231 -5.54 1.99 33.52
CA PRO A 231 -6.83 1.44 34.02
C PRO A 231 -7.96 2.47 33.89
N GLY A 232 -7.92 3.25 32.81
CA GLY A 232 -8.91 4.26 32.46
C GLY A 232 -8.70 5.63 33.10
N GLU A 233 -9.58 6.56 32.73
CA GLU A 233 -9.55 7.99 33.11
C GLU A 233 -9.61 8.25 34.62
N SER A 234 -10.08 7.27 35.41
CA SER A 234 -10.13 7.35 36.87
C SER A 234 -8.75 7.33 37.54
N GLN A 235 -7.72 6.86 36.84
CA GLN A 235 -6.38 6.65 37.38
C GLN A 235 -5.32 7.25 36.44
N PRO A 236 -5.31 8.58 36.24
CA PRO A 236 -4.57 9.22 35.17
C PRO A 236 -3.05 9.09 35.29
N LYS A 237 -2.55 8.99 36.53
CA LYS A 237 -1.13 8.67 36.78
C LYS A 237 -0.72 7.29 36.24
N LYS A 238 -1.59 6.28 36.30
CA LYS A 238 -1.25 4.92 35.88
C LYS A 238 -1.26 4.78 34.37
N PHE A 239 -2.24 5.33 33.65
CA PHE A 239 -2.18 5.32 32.19
C PHE A 239 -0.98 6.13 31.69
N SER A 240 -0.64 7.24 32.36
CA SER A 240 0.52 8.05 31.99
C SER A 240 1.82 7.28 32.23
N ARG A 241 1.95 6.57 33.37
CA ARG A 241 3.09 5.68 33.67
C ARG A 241 3.27 4.61 32.59
N ALA A 242 2.18 4.00 32.15
CA ALA A 242 2.20 3.00 31.08
C ALA A 242 2.73 3.58 29.76
N ILE A 243 2.25 4.76 29.36
CA ILE A 243 2.68 5.41 28.11
C ILE A 243 4.15 5.81 28.17
N ILE A 244 4.61 6.49 29.24
CA ILE A 244 5.99 6.96 29.34
C ILE A 244 6.99 5.79 29.40
N SER A 245 6.64 4.70 30.10
CA SER A 245 7.49 3.52 30.19
C SER A 245 7.52 2.72 28.89
N ALA A 246 6.40 2.66 28.15
CA ALA A 246 6.34 2.10 26.81
C ALA A 246 7.26 2.87 25.84
N ILE A 247 7.16 4.21 25.80
CA ILE A 247 8.02 5.05 24.95
C ILE A 247 9.50 4.86 25.30
N ASP A 248 9.85 4.83 26.59
CA ASP A 248 11.22 4.60 27.03
C ASP A 248 11.77 3.23 26.56
N GLY A 249 10.90 2.20 26.58
CA GLY A 249 11.21 0.88 26.03
C GLY A 249 11.44 0.90 24.51
N MET A 250 10.58 1.59 23.76
CA MET A 250 10.70 1.74 22.31
C MET A 250 12.00 2.45 21.91
N LEU A 251 12.39 3.51 22.64
CA LEU A 251 13.64 4.23 22.39
C LEU A 251 14.89 3.35 22.61
N ASP A 252 14.86 2.48 23.63
CA ASP A 252 15.96 1.53 23.83
C ASP A 252 15.96 0.41 22.78
N ALA A 253 14.80 -0.01 22.28
CA ALA A 253 14.73 -0.93 21.14
C ALA A 253 15.36 -0.32 19.88
N GLU A 254 15.10 0.97 19.60
CA GLU A 254 15.73 1.69 18.47
C GLU A 254 17.26 1.74 18.60
N LYS A 255 17.79 2.05 19.79
CA LYS A 255 19.23 2.04 20.02
C LYS A 255 19.85 0.66 19.84
N GLU A 256 19.17 -0.38 20.33
CA GLU A 256 19.64 -1.78 20.18
C GLU A 256 19.65 -2.22 18.72
N ALA A 257 18.65 -1.81 17.95
CA ALA A 257 18.56 -2.11 16.52
C ALA A 257 19.53 -1.26 15.67
N GLY A 258 20.16 -0.22 16.24
CA GLY A 258 20.96 0.73 15.47
C GLY A 258 20.13 1.53 14.47
N ALA A 259 18.86 1.79 14.79
CA ALA A 259 17.91 2.44 13.89
C ALA A 259 18.42 3.80 13.41
N SER A 260 18.17 4.11 12.14
CA SER A 260 18.63 5.34 11.48
C SER A 260 17.58 5.89 10.50
N GLY A 261 17.93 6.96 9.78
CA GLY A 261 17.04 7.58 8.80
C GLY A 261 16.00 8.51 9.41
N ASN A 262 14.82 8.56 8.78
CA ASN A 262 13.72 9.43 9.21
C ASN A 262 12.85 8.72 10.25
N PHE A 263 13.12 9.03 11.52
CA PHE A 263 12.39 8.46 12.63
C PHE A 263 10.92 8.91 12.64
N PRO A 264 9.94 7.98 12.77
CA PRO A 264 8.53 8.33 12.87
C PRO A 264 8.24 9.01 14.21
N ASN A 265 7.26 9.92 14.26
CA ASN A 265 6.79 10.48 15.53
C ASN A 265 6.14 9.43 16.42
N PHE A 266 6.05 9.71 17.72
CA PHE A 266 5.20 8.94 18.63
C PHE A 266 3.90 9.68 18.94
N THR A 267 2.87 8.92 19.27
CA THR A 267 1.62 9.46 19.79
C THR A 267 0.94 8.49 20.74
N ALA A 268 0.11 9.02 21.64
CA ALA A 268 -0.92 8.27 22.34
C ALA A 268 -2.25 8.90 21.96
N THR A 269 -3.15 8.10 21.38
CA THR A 269 -4.44 8.60 20.88
C THR A 269 -5.47 8.44 21.99
N PHE A 270 -5.89 9.53 22.62
CA PHE A 270 -6.87 9.50 23.70
C PHE A 270 -8.32 9.46 23.18
N SER A 271 -9.26 9.07 24.02
CA SER A 271 -10.67 9.32 23.71
C SER A 271 -11.00 10.82 23.74
N PHE A 272 -12.17 11.22 23.21
CA PHE A 272 -12.74 12.56 23.43
C PHE A 272 -13.53 12.64 24.75
N GLY A 273 -13.18 11.82 25.75
CA GLY A 273 -13.78 11.85 27.09
C GLY A 273 -13.21 12.96 27.97
N VAL A 274 -13.95 13.31 29.03
CA VAL A 274 -13.54 14.33 30.02
C VAL A 274 -12.90 13.66 31.23
N CYS A 275 -11.60 13.84 31.40
CA CYS A 275 -10.87 13.32 32.56
C CYS A 275 -11.04 14.21 33.80
N THR A 276 -12.06 13.96 34.61
CA THR A 276 -12.32 14.72 35.85
C THR A 276 -11.25 14.49 36.95
N ALA A 277 -10.59 13.32 36.91
CA ALA A 277 -9.49 12.99 37.80
C ALA A 277 -8.15 13.65 37.40
N CYS A 278 -8.03 14.10 36.15
CA CYS A 278 -6.84 14.80 35.68
C CYS A 278 -6.71 16.15 36.38
N PRO A 279 -5.51 16.59 36.79
CA PRO A 279 -5.32 17.80 37.57
C PRO A 279 -5.62 19.10 36.80
N GLY A 280 -5.60 19.08 35.47
CA GLY A 280 -5.88 20.23 34.60
C GLY A 280 -7.03 19.95 33.61
N SER A 281 -7.70 21.01 33.17
CA SER A 281 -8.72 20.98 32.11
C SER A 281 -9.84 19.95 32.32
N LYS A 282 -10.32 19.82 33.56
CA LYS A 282 -11.30 18.81 34.04
C LYS A 282 -12.68 18.83 33.39
N SER A 283 -12.98 19.81 32.54
CA SER A 283 -14.25 19.94 31.81
C SER A 283 -14.06 19.90 30.29
N LYS A 284 -12.83 19.76 29.82
CA LYS A 284 -12.49 19.81 28.39
C LYS A 284 -12.11 18.40 27.93
N PRO A 285 -12.77 17.88 26.88
CA PRO A 285 -12.53 16.53 26.40
C PRO A 285 -11.09 16.38 25.91
N SER A 286 -10.45 15.25 26.22
CA SER A 286 -9.07 14.88 25.87
C SER A 286 -7.93 15.76 26.43
N LEU A 287 -8.19 17.05 26.66
CA LEU A 287 -7.18 18.04 27.04
C LEU A 287 -6.56 17.75 28.40
N GLY A 288 -7.37 17.29 29.37
CA GLY A 288 -6.88 16.89 30.69
C GLY A 288 -5.92 15.71 30.61
N GLN A 289 -6.24 14.71 29.78
CA GLN A 289 -5.40 13.54 29.53
C GLN A 289 -4.06 13.93 28.90
N MET A 290 -4.07 14.79 27.88
CA MET A 290 -2.84 15.26 27.21
C MET A 290 -1.94 16.09 28.15
N LEU A 291 -2.53 16.94 29.00
CA LEU A 291 -1.78 17.69 30.02
C LEU A 291 -1.13 16.76 31.05
N GLU A 292 -1.84 15.70 31.46
CA GLU A 292 -1.27 14.70 32.37
C GLU A 292 -0.10 13.97 31.72
N LEU A 293 -0.25 13.53 30.47
CA LEU A 293 0.83 12.86 29.75
C LEU A 293 2.04 13.77 29.56
N ARG A 294 1.85 15.05 29.23
CA ARG A 294 2.94 16.02 29.15
C ARG A 294 3.72 16.11 30.46
N ARG A 295 3.03 16.17 31.60
CA ARG A 295 3.68 16.21 32.93
C ARG A 295 4.46 14.93 33.19
N ALA A 296 3.91 13.78 32.82
CA ALA A 296 4.58 12.49 32.97
C ALA A 296 5.84 12.38 32.09
N MET A 297 5.81 12.92 30.87
CA MET A 297 6.98 12.98 29.99
C MET A 297 8.05 13.95 30.50
N GLU A 298 7.64 15.08 31.11
CA GLU A 298 8.55 16.09 31.65
C GLU A 298 9.13 15.73 33.02
N LYS A 299 8.39 14.96 33.84
CA LYS A 299 8.74 14.57 35.22
C LYS A 299 8.30 13.14 35.55
N PRO A 300 8.91 12.13 34.90
CA PRO A 300 8.50 10.73 35.06
C PRO A 300 8.58 10.20 36.50
N GLU A 301 9.43 10.78 37.34
CA GLU A 301 9.59 10.38 38.74
C GLU A 301 8.33 10.64 39.58
N ASP A 302 7.54 11.68 39.25
CA ASP A 302 6.26 12.00 39.89
C ASP A 302 5.17 10.92 39.64
N TYR A 303 5.46 10.01 38.70
CA TYR A 303 4.64 8.89 38.26
C TYR A 303 5.26 7.53 38.67
N GLY A 304 6.28 7.55 39.54
CA GLY A 304 6.95 6.34 40.02
C GLY A 304 7.72 5.62 38.92
N TYR A 305 8.25 6.36 37.95
CA TYR A 305 9.05 5.83 36.85
C TYR A 305 10.40 6.52 36.78
N THR A 306 11.48 5.74 36.67
CA THR A 306 12.83 6.26 36.44
C THR A 306 13.19 5.99 34.99
N PRO A 307 13.27 7.04 34.14
CA PRO A 307 13.48 6.85 32.71
C PRO A 307 14.94 6.51 32.41
N LYS A 308 15.16 5.76 31.34
CA LYS A 308 16.48 5.49 30.75
C LYS A 308 16.83 6.46 29.63
N ASN A 309 15.82 7.17 29.11
CA ASN A 309 15.92 8.19 28.07
C ASN A 309 15.41 9.56 28.52
N ASP A 310 15.82 10.62 27.82
CA ASP A 310 15.28 11.96 28.02
C ASP A 310 13.87 12.09 27.39
N LEU A 311 12.85 11.66 28.14
CA LEU A 311 11.46 11.68 27.68
C LEU A 311 10.95 13.11 27.42
N ALA A 312 11.44 14.10 28.19
CA ALA A 312 11.06 15.50 27.99
C ALA A 312 11.55 16.03 26.63
N LYS A 313 12.77 15.64 26.21
CA LYS A 313 13.28 15.93 24.87
C LYS A 313 12.43 15.25 23.79
N ILE A 314 12.13 13.96 23.96
CA ILE A 314 11.32 13.20 23.01
C ILE A 314 9.93 13.81 22.83
N TYR A 315 9.28 14.23 23.92
CA TYR A 315 7.98 14.90 23.86
C TYR A 315 8.00 16.19 23.03
N ARG A 316 9.11 16.93 23.08
CA ARG A 316 9.24 18.21 22.36
C ARG A 316 9.65 18.04 20.90
N SER A 317 10.41 17.00 20.58
CA SER A 317 11.01 16.85 19.24
C SER A 317 10.40 15.75 18.38
N ARG A 318 9.70 14.78 18.97
CA ARG A 318 9.27 13.55 18.28
C ARG A 318 7.93 13.02 18.81
N PHE A 319 7.05 13.91 19.23
CA PHE A 319 5.72 13.55 19.72
C PHE A 319 4.64 14.46 19.15
N THR A 320 3.52 13.86 18.74
CA THR A 320 2.33 14.56 18.27
C THR A 320 1.16 14.11 19.14
N ASN A 321 0.37 15.04 19.67
CA ASN A 321 -0.82 14.68 20.43
C ASN A 321 -1.90 14.12 19.49
N SER A 322 -2.78 13.25 20.00
CA SER A 322 -3.85 12.66 19.20
C SER A 322 -5.08 12.33 20.04
N PHE A 323 -6.26 12.37 19.41
CA PHE A 323 -7.50 11.89 20.01
C PHE A 323 -8.47 11.30 18.97
N ASN A 324 -9.41 10.47 19.40
CA ASN A 324 -10.53 9.96 18.60
C ASN A 324 -11.79 10.73 18.95
N THR A 325 -12.64 11.07 17.98
CA THR A 325 -13.94 11.69 18.23
C THR A 325 -14.96 11.37 17.15
N ASN A 326 -16.23 11.28 17.56
CA ASN A 326 -17.38 11.28 16.67
C ASN A 326 -18.15 12.62 16.72
N ASN A 327 -17.62 13.65 17.39
CA ASN A 327 -18.21 14.98 17.39
C ASN A 327 -18.00 15.68 16.03
N PRO A 328 -18.97 16.50 15.59
CA PRO A 328 -18.84 17.26 14.35
C PRO A 328 -17.79 18.36 14.45
N ALA A 329 -17.32 18.82 13.29
CA ALA A 329 -16.31 19.88 13.14
C ALA A 329 -16.69 21.20 13.82
N THR A 330 -18.00 21.45 14.01
CA THR A 330 -18.53 22.62 14.73
C THR A 330 -18.04 22.68 16.18
N ASP A 331 -17.77 21.53 16.78
CA ASP A 331 -17.47 21.42 18.20
C ASP A 331 -15.97 21.57 18.47
N MET A 332 -15.12 21.31 17.47
CA MET A 332 -13.67 21.16 17.65
C MET A 332 -13.00 22.41 18.20
N LYS A 333 -13.38 23.60 17.73
CA LYS A 333 -12.85 24.87 18.26
C LYS A 333 -13.27 25.13 19.71
N PRO A 334 -14.57 25.30 20.02
CA PRO A 334 -15.02 25.71 21.36
C PRO A 334 -14.80 24.63 22.44
N LEU A 335 -14.81 23.35 22.08
CA LEU A 335 -14.62 22.28 23.05
C LEU A 335 -13.15 21.91 23.27
N PHE A 336 -12.27 22.14 22.30
CA PHE A 336 -10.89 21.63 22.36
C PHE A 336 -9.82 22.60 21.83
N LEU A 337 -9.86 22.99 20.56
CA LEU A 337 -8.71 23.64 19.90
C LEU A 337 -8.38 25.01 20.51
N ASP A 338 -9.38 25.82 20.85
CA ASP A 338 -9.12 27.16 21.40
C ASP A 338 -8.30 27.10 22.70
N ASP A 339 -8.58 26.12 23.56
CA ASP A 339 -7.82 25.88 24.78
C ASP A 339 -6.50 25.12 24.53
N TYR A 340 -6.52 24.17 23.59
CA TYR A 340 -5.34 23.39 23.21
C TYR A 340 -4.22 24.32 22.70
N GLU A 341 -4.53 25.27 21.82
CA GLU A 341 -3.54 26.19 21.24
C GLU A 341 -2.93 27.12 22.29
N ALA A 342 -3.71 27.49 23.32
CA ALA A 342 -3.20 28.26 24.45
C ALA A 342 -2.22 27.46 25.33
N LEU A 343 -2.41 26.14 25.44
CA LEU A 343 -1.64 25.26 26.35
C LEU A 343 -0.48 24.52 25.66
N PHE A 344 -0.60 24.28 24.35
CA PHE A 344 0.28 23.45 23.52
C PHE A 344 0.75 24.21 22.27
N ALA A 345 1.26 25.42 22.46
CA ALA A 345 1.61 26.34 21.36
C ALA A 345 2.57 25.77 20.29
N THR A 346 3.35 24.74 20.58
CA THR A 346 4.33 24.15 19.64
C THR A 346 4.11 22.66 19.37
N THR A 347 3.11 22.03 20.01
CA THR A 347 2.87 20.59 19.87
C THR A 347 1.69 20.37 18.92
N PRO A 348 1.90 19.80 17.73
CA PRO A 348 0.80 19.51 16.83
C PRO A 348 -0.15 18.47 17.43
N VAL A 349 -1.41 18.50 16.98
CA VAL A 349 -2.43 17.50 17.31
C VAL A 349 -3.10 16.99 16.04
N PHE A 350 -3.42 15.71 15.94
CA PHE A 350 -4.30 15.21 14.88
C PHE A 350 -5.46 14.42 15.47
N ILE A 351 -6.53 14.25 14.70
CA ILE A 351 -7.63 13.38 15.10
C ILE A 351 -7.38 12.01 14.50
N GLY A 352 -7.13 11.02 15.35
CA GLY A 352 -6.83 9.66 14.92
C GLY A 352 -8.05 8.93 14.35
N GLU A 353 -9.25 9.21 14.86
CA GLU A 353 -10.51 8.69 14.34
C GLU A 353 -11.49 9.84 14.29
N TYR A 354 -11.89 10.20 13.07
CA TYR A 354 -12.80 11.30 12.83
C TYR A 354 -13.92 10.84 11.90
N HIS A 355 -15.13 10.77 12.42
CA HIS A 355 -16.35 10.68 11.62
C HIS A 355 -17.56 10.91 12.53
N ALA A 356 -18.39 11.90 12.19
CA ALA A 356 -19.64 12.18 12.85
C ALA A 356 -20.83 11.65 12.00
N PRO A 357 -21.23 10.38 12.11
CA PRO A 357 -22.23 9.76 11.23
C PRO A 357 -23.65 10.37 11.38
N HIS A 358 -23.82 11.27 12.35
CA HIS A 358 -25.07 11.95 12.65
C HIS A 358 -25.21 13.33 11.98
N VAL A 359 -24.21 13.80 11.22
CA VAL A 359 -24.26 15.04 10.42
C VAL A 359 -23.91 14.78 8.94
N PRO A 360 -24.22 15.69 7.99
CA PRO A 360 -23.81 15.57 6.59
C PRO A 360 -22.29 15.45 6.43
N VAL A 361 -21.80 14.32 5.92
CA VAL A 361 -20.38 13.98 5.92
C VAL A 361 -19.55 15.00 5.13
N GLY A 362 -20.02 15.40 3.95
CA GLY A 362 -19.30 16.34 3.10
C GLY A 362 -19.08 17.72 3.72
N GLN A 363 -20.11 18.27 4.36
CA GLN A 363 -20.01 19.58 5.03
C GLN A 363 -19.09 19.52 6.24
N ASP A 364 -19.17 18.42 6.98
CA ASP A 364 -18.36 18.19 8.17
C ASP A 364 -16.87 18.02 7.82
N LEU A 365 -16.56 17.23 6.78
CA LEU A 365 -15.19 17.05 6.27
C LEU A 365 -14.59 18.34 5.71
N GLN A 366 -15.34 19.10 4.92
CA GLN A 366 -14.87 20.40 4.42
C GLN A 366 -14.52 21.34 5.58
N LYS A 367 -15.34 21.37 6.62
CA LYS A 367 -15.13 22.23 7.78
C LYS A 367 -13.92 21.80 8.61
N ILE A 368 -13.77 20.51 8.92
CA ILE A 368 -12.63 20.06 9.74
C ILE A 368 -11.29 20.23 9.01
N LEU A 369 -11.26 20.03 7.69
CA LEU A 369 -10.05 20.24 6.89
C LEU A 369 -9.69 21.73 6.81
N SER A 370 -10.67 22.63 6.66
CA SER A 370 -10.44 24.08 6.73
C SER A 370 -9.94 24.53 8.12
N ILE A 371 -10.43 23.89 9.20
CA ILE A 371 -9.87 24.10 10.54
C ILE A 371 -8.41 23.64 10.59
N ALA A 372 -8.07 22.48 10.02
CA ALA A 372 -6.70 21.95 10.02
C ALA A 372 -5.70 22.84 9.24
N GLU A 373 -6.14 23.49 8.17
CA GLU A 373 -5.34 24.45 7.40
C GLU A 373 -4.99 25.71 8.20
N SER A 374 -5.83 26.10 9.17
CA SER A 374 -5.75 27.39 9.86
C SER A 374 -5.48 27.31 11.37
N SER A 375 -5.17 26.12 11.90
CA SER A 375 -4.96 25.87 13.33
C SER A 375 -3.82 24.87 13.60
N SER A 376 -3.61 24.54 14.87
CA SER A 376 -2.66 23.52 15.33
C SER A 376 -3.08 22.08 15.00
N LEU A 377 -4.32 21.88 14.53
CA LEU A 377 -4.81 20.59 14.05
C LEU A 377 -4.08 20.18 12.77
N ALA A 378 -3.22 19.17 12.81
CA ALA A 378 -2.46 18.67 11.67
C ALA A 378 -3.35 17.99 10.61
N GLY A 379 -4.53 17.51 10.98
CA GLY A 379 -5.51 16.88 10.10
C GLY A 379 -6.22 15.73 10.80
N ILE A 380 -6.79 14.81 10.01
CA ILE A 380 -7.64 13.73 10.51
C ILE A 380 -7.26 12.38 9.91
N SER A 381 -7.71 11.31 10.54
CA SER A 381 -7.90 10.01 9.90
C SER A 381 -9.39 9.63 9.94
N PHE A 382 -10.00 9.52 8.76
CA PHE A 382 -11.43 9.25 8.62
C PHE A 382 -11.78 7.85 9.14
N PHE A 383 -12.76 7.75 10.02
CA PHE A 383 -13.18 6.48 10.64
C PHE A 383 -14.52 6.00 10.06
N GLU A 384 -14.58 4.94 9.26
CA GLU A 384 -13.49 4.05 8.84
C GLU A 384 -13.69 3.48 7.43
N TYR A 385 -12.65 2.82 6.92
CA TYR A 385 -12.64 2.28 5.54
C TYR A 385 -13.83 1.37 5.26
N GLN A 386 -14.18 0.49 6.20
CA GLN A 386 -15.16 -0.57 5.98
C GLN A 386 -16.16 -0.68 7.14
N VAL A 387 -17.44 -0.95 6.83
CA VAL A 387 -18.46 -1.26 7.84
C VAL A 387 -18.04 -2.49 8.65
N ARG A 388 -18.05 -2.35 9.98
CA ARG A 388 -17.66 -3.38 10.96
C ARG A 388 -18.80 -4.32 11.32
N TYR A 389 -19.20 -5.14 10.36
CA TYR A 389 -20.22 -6.17 10.58
C TYR A 389 -19.80 -7.18 11.66
N ASP A 390 -18.49 -7.44 11.81
CA ASP A 390 -17.91 -8.32 12.83
C ASP A 390 -18.21 -7.85 14.26
N LYS A 391 -18.26 -6.54 14.48
CA LYS A 391 -18.61 -5.95 15.78
C LYS A 391 -20.12 -5.77 15.96
N GLY A 392 -20.84 -5.46 14.88
CA GLY A 392 -22.27 -5.15 14.92
C GLY A 392 -22.60 -3.85 15.67
N GLY A 393 -23.88 -3.62 15.96
CA GLY A 393 -24.32 -2.48 16.77
C GLY A 393 -24.00 -1.12 16.16
N SER A 394 -23.61 -0.17 17.01
CA SER A 394 -23.28 1.21 16.61
C SER A 394 -22.01 1.32 15.74
N GLU A 395 -21.13 0.32 15.78
CA GLU A 395 -19.88 0.30 14.99
C GLU A 395 -20.18 0.23 13.48
N MET A 396 -21.34 -0.31 13.09
CA MET A 396 -21.76 -0.40 11.70
C MET A 396 -22.10 0.96 11.06
N GLU A 397 -22.11 2.05 11.83
CA GLU A 397 -22.47 3.37 11.33
C GLU A 397 -21.31 4.14 10.69
N PHE A 398 -20.06 3.70 10.89
CA PHE A 398 -18.87 4.49 10.56
C PHE A 398 -18.23 4.17 9.20
N GLY A 399 -18.49 2.99 8.64
CA GLY A 399 -17.82 2.53 7.42
C GLY A 399 -18.20 3.32 6.16
N MET A 400 -17.22 3.71 5.35
CA MET A 400 -17.48 4.28 4.01
C MET A 400 -17.75 3.21 2.94
N PHE A 401 -17.23 1.99 3.12
CA PHE A 401 -17.52 0.85 2.26
C PHE A 401 -18.24 -0.28 3.02
N GLY A 402 -19.30 -0.81 2.41
CA GLY A 402 -19.90 -2.09 2.76
C GLY A 402 -19.26 -3.25 2.01
N LEU A 403 -19.66 -4.47 2.37
CA LEU A 403 -19.23 -5.70 1.68
C LEU A 403 -20.31 -6.14 0.68
N GLY A 404 -19.95 -6.18 -0.60
CA GLY A 404 -20.79 -6.66 -1.69
C GLY A 404 -20.99 -8.17 -1.69
N VAL A 405 -21.81 -8.68 -2.62
CA VAL A 405 -22.14 -10.11 -2.70
C VAL A 405 -21.05 -10.97 -3.35
N GLN A 406 -20.20 -10.35 -4.17
CA GLN A 406 -19.21 -11.05 -4.99
C GLN A 406 -17.89 -11.21 -4.24
N LYS A 407 -17.39 -12.45 -4.21
CA LYS A 407 -16.07 -12.82 -3.69
C LYS A 407 -15.05 -12.63 -4.82
N ILE A 408 -13.96 -11.93 -4.54
CA ILE A 408 -12.85 -11.70 -5.48
C ILE A 408 -11.74 -12.73 -5.26
N ALA A 409 -11.48 -13.08 -3.99
CA ALA A 409 -10.44 -14.03 -3.61
C ALA A 409 -10.76 -14.64 -2.23
N SER A 410 -9.93 -15.58 -1.78
CA SER A 410 -9.78 -15.88 -0.35
C SER A 410 -8.42 -15.39 0.14
N MET A 411 -8.33 -15.16 1.45
CA MET A 411 -7.08 -14.91 2.15
C MET A 411 -6.97 -15.89 3.33
N ASP A 412 -5.81 -16.49 3.53
CA ASP A 412 -5.52 -17.25 4.74
C ASP A 412 -5.05 -16.27 5.82
N PHE A 413 -5.98 -15.86 6.68
CA PHE A 413 -5.72 -14.90 7.74
C PHE A 413 -5.45 -15.65 9.05
N PHE A 414 -4.16 -15.81 9.37
CA PHE A 414 -3.68 -16.50 10.58
C PHE A 414 -4.26 -17.91 10.75
N GLY A 415 -4.20 -18.72 9.68
CA GLY A 415 -4.63 -20.13 9.68
C GLY A 415 -6.13 -20.33 9.48
N THR A 416 -6.87 -19.25 9.19
CA THR A 416 -8.30 -19.30 8.88
C THR A 416 -8.56 -18.63 7.54
N SER A 417 -9.16 -19.38 6.61
CA SER A 417 -9.53 -18.85 5.31
C SER A 417 -10.74 -17.94 5.39
N PHE A 418 -10.62 -16.71 4.88
CA PHE A 418 -11.68 -15.73 4.78
C PHE A 418 -11.89 -15.26 3.35
N PRO A 419 -13.14 -14.94 2.95
CA PRO A 419 -13.42 -14.34 1.66
C PRO A 419 -12.99 -12.86 1.61
N VAL A 420 -12.41 -12.47 0.48
CA VAL A 420 -12.20 -11.07 0.09
C VAL A 420 -13.36 -10.66 -0.80
N TRP A 421 -14.22 -9.78 -0.31
CA TRP A 421 -15.40 -9.31 -1.04
C TRP A 421 -15.11 -8.06 -1.85
N CYS A 422 -15.89 -7.86 -2.91
CA CYS A 422 -16.06 -6.55 -3.53
C CYS A 422 -16.61 -5.54 -2.52
N LEU A 423 -16.23 -4.28 -2.67
CA LEU A 423 -16.75 -3.20 -1.85
C LEU A 423 -18.02 -2.62 -2.47
N THR A 424 -18.88 -2.06 -1.62
CA THR A 424 -20.05 -1.29 -2.02
C THR A 424 -20.04 0.06 -1.34
N GLU A 425 -20.45 1.11 -2.04
CA GLU A 425 -20.55 2.44 -1.44
C GLU A 425 -21.63 2.48 -0.36
N VAL A 426 -21.35 3.15 0.75
CA VAL A 426 -22.34 3.42 1.80
C VAL A 426 -22.98 4.77 1.56
N ALA A 427 -24.31 4.84 1.59
CA ALA A 427 -25.04 6.09 1.48
C ALA A 427 -24.78 7.00 2.71
N ASP A 428 -24.62 8.31 2.48
CA ASP A 428 -24.65 9.27 3.58
C ASP A 428 -26.08 9.34 4.13
N LYS A 429 -26.29 8.86 5.37
CA LYS A 429 -27.60 8.86 6.02
C LYS A 429 -28.19 10.27 6.22
N LYS A 430 -27.36 11.31 6.11
CA LYS A 430 -27.73 12.71 6.36
C LYS A 430 -27.80 13.56 5.10
N SER A 431 -27.45 13.00 3.94
CA SER A 431 -27.48 13.70 2.65
C SER A 431 -28.14 12.82 1.58
N SER A 432 -29.19 13.33 0.93
CA SER A 432 -29.94 12.55 -0.06
C SER A 432 -29.16 12.42 -1.38
N GLY A 433 -29.06 11.18 -1.88
CA GLY A 433 -28.52 10.90 -3.22
C GLY A 433 -27.00 10.96 -3.36
N VAL A 434 -26.26 10.97 -2.24
CA VAL A 434 -24.79 10.94 -2.23
C VAL A 434 -24.26 9.83 -1.32
N THR A 435 -23.05 9.38 -1.58
CA THR A 435 -22.37 8.36 -0.78
C THR A 435 -21.31 8.99 0.13
N VAL A 436 -20.96 8.30 1.21
CA VAL A 436 -19.85 8.71 2.11
C VAL A 436 -18.55 8.84 1.34
N VAL A 437 -18.31 7.94 0.37
CA VAL A 437 -17.09 7.87 -0.44
C VAL A 437 -16.99 9.07 -1.39
N ASP A 438 -18.10 9.48 -2.02
CA ASP A 438 -18.13 10.65 -2.90
C ASP A 438 -17.82 11.94 -2.13
N GLU A 439 -18.45 12.11 -0.95
CA GLU A 439 -18.23 13.28 -0.12
C GLU A 439 -16.82 13.33 0.46
N LEU A 440 -16.26 12.17 0.85
CA LEU A 440 -14.86 12.07 1.26
C LEU A 440 -13.91 12.42 0.12
N ALA A 441 -14.09 11.85 -1.07
CA ALA A 441 -13.24 12.12 -2.22
C ALA A 441 -13.24 13.61 -2.57
N LYS A 442 -14.42 14.23 -2.58
CA LYS A 442 -14.59 15.67 -2.81
C LYS A 442 -13.87 16.51 -1.76
N ALA A 443 -13.98 16.17 -0.48
CA ALA A 443 -13.32 16.90 0.59
C ALA A 443 -11.79 16.71 0.58
N PHE A 444 -11.32 15.50 0.26
CA PHE A 444 -9.90 15.18 0.21
C PHE A 444 -9.24 15.67 -1.09
N GLY A 445 -10.02 16.03 -2.11
CA GLY A 445 -9.55 16.50 -3.40
C GLY A 445 -9.16 15.37 -4.37
N GLY A 446 -9.68 14.16 -4.14
CA GLY A 446 -9.52 13.02 -5.03
C GLY A 446 -10.54 13.01 -6.17
N PRO A 447 -10.23 12.37 -7.30
CA PRO A 447 -11.16 12.20 -8.44
C PRO A 447 -12.41 11.35 -8.13
N GLY A 448 -12.48 10.72 -6.96
CA GLY A 448 -13.52 9.76 -6.62
C GLY A 448 -13.30 8.38 -7.24
N ILE A 449 -14.19 7.45 -6.93
CA ILE A 449 -14.16 6.09 -7.44
C ILE A 449 -15.56 5.73 -7.95
N LYS A 450 -15.64 5.03 -9.07
CA LYS A 450 -16.93 4.55 -9.58
C LYS A 450 -17.25 3.20 -8.96
N ALA A 451 -18.52 2.90 -8.77
CA ALA A 451 -18.97 1.61 -8.26
C ALA A 451 -18.41 0.39 -9.02
N ASN A 452 -18.22 0.49 -10.35
CA ASN A 452 -17.63 -0.59 -11.14
C ASN A 452 -16.11 -0.79 -10.91
N GLU A 453 -15.46 0.17 -10.26
CA GLU A 453 -14.04 0.10 -9.88
C GLU A 453 -13.84 -0.49 -8.47
N LEU A 454 -14.89 -0.62 -7.67
CA LEU A 454 -14.86 -1.25 -6.34
C LEU A 454 -14.92 -2.79 -6.38
N CYS A 455 -15.03 -3.32 -7.59
CA CYS A 455 -15.16 -4.74 -7.90
C CYS A 455 -14.43 -5.06 -9.22
N VAL A 456 -13.21 -4.54 -9.39
CA VAL A 456 -12.39 -4.85 -10.57
C VAL A 456 -11.74 -6.22 -10.36
N ILE A 457 -12.35 -7.23 -10.96
CA ILE A 457 -11.67 -8.51 -11.16
C ILE A 457 -10.75 -8.32 -12.37
N ASP A 458 -9.45 -8.25 -12.10
CA ASP A 458 -8.43 -8.18 -13.14
C ASP A 458 -7.91 -9.60 -13.43
N PRO A 459 -8.24 -10.20 -14.60
CA PRO A 459 -7.76 -11.53 -14.95
C PRO A 459 -6.24 -11.63 -15.04
N GLN A 460 -5.53 -10.50 -15.14
CA GLN A 460 -4.06 -10.47 -15.09
C GLN A 460 -3.48 -10.61 -13.69
N LYS A 461 -4.30 -10.37 -12.65
CA LYS A 461 -3.82 -10.26 -11.27
C LYS A 461 -4.47 -11.22 -10.29
N VAL A 462 -5.68 -11.71 -10.58
CA VAL A 462 -6.32 -12.71 -9.73
C VAL A 462 -5.39 -13.89 -9.48
N PRO A 463 -5.41 -14.50 -8.28
CA PRO A 463 -4.64 -15.71 -8.01
C PRO A 463 -4.98 -16.83 -9.01
N ILE A 464 -3.99 -17.63 -9.40
CA ILE A 464 -4.21 -18.83 -10.21
C ILE A 464 -4.71 -19.96 -9.29
N SER A 465 -6.00 -19.91 -9.00
CA SER A 465 -6.69 -20.81 -8.07
C SER A 465 -8.16 -20.97 -8.47
N GLU A 466 -8.89 -21.84 -7.76
CA GLU A 466 -10.34 -21.97 -7.91
C GLU A 466 -11.06 -20.63 -7.70
N ASP A 467 -10.67 -19.87 -6.68
CA ASP A 467 -11.28 -18.55 -6.41
C ASP A 467 -11.03 -17.54 -7.52
N GLY A 468 -9.80 -17.50 -8.06
CA GLY A 468 -9.48 -16.59 -9.16
C GLY A 468 -10.20 -16.99 -10.45
N TYR A 469 -10.34 -18.29 -10.70
CA TYR A 469 -11.17 -18.81 -11.79
C TYR A 469 -12.65 -18.42 -11.61
N GLU A 470 -13.23 -18.65 -10.44
CA GLU A 470 -14.62 -18.29 -10.12
C GLU A 470 -14.85 -16.78 -10.25
N ALA A 471 -13.88 -15.96 -9.81
CA ALA A 471 -13.91 -14.52 -10.00
C ALA A 471 -13.95 -14.17 -11.49
N VAL A 472 -13.05 -14.69 -12.31
CA VAL A 472 -13.05 -14.39 -13.76
C VAL A 472 -14.28 -14.96 -14.45
N LEU A 473 -14.77 -16.13 -14.05
CA LEU A 473 -16.00 -16.74 -14.53
C LEU A 473 -17.22 -15.84 -14.29
N SER A 474 -17.26 -15.18 -13.14
CA SER A 474 -18.37 -14.27 -12.79
C SER A 474 -18.47 -13.04 -13.69
N LEU A 475 -17.39 -12.67 -14.39
CA LEU A 475 -17.40 -11.63 -15.42
C LEU A 475 -18.19 -12.03 -16.67
N LYS A 476 -18.37 -13.35 -16.89
CA LYS A 476 -19.04 -13.91 -18.09
C LYS A 476 -18.46 -13.40 -19.41
N ASP A 477 -17.16 -13.11 -19.40
CA ASP A 477 -16.44 -12.49 -20.51
C ASP A 477 -15.34 -13.45 -21.01
N VAL A 478 -15.44 -13.83 -22.29
CA VAL A 478 -14.54 -14.81 -22.91
C VAL A 478 -13.11 -14.27 -23.04
N GLU A 479 -12.93 -12.99 -23.31
CA GLU A 479 -11.59 -12.39 -23.44
C GLU A 479 -10.89 -12.33 -22.09
N LYS A 480 -11.65 -12.01 -21.03
CA LYS A 480 -11.16 -12.03 -19.65
C LYS A 480 -10.78 -13.45 -19.22
N MET A 481 -11.60 -14.45 -19.55
CA MET A 481 -11.25 -15.85 -19.29
C MET A 481 -10.05 -16.32 -20.11
N ALA A 482 -9.94 -15.93 -21.38
CA ALA A 482 -8.78 -16.25 -22.22
C ALA A 482 -7.48 -15.66 -21.65
N THR A 483 -7.57 -14.48 -21.05
CA THR A 483 -6.45 -13.84 -20.34
C THR A 483 -6.03 -14.67 -19.14
N PHE A 484 -6.98 -15.09 -18.29
CA PHE A 484 -6.70 -15.97 -17.15
C PHE A 484 -6.10 -17.30 -17.59
N VAL A 485 -6.70 -17.97 -18.58
CA VAL A 485 -6.19 -19.24 -19.13
C VAL A 485 -4.76 -19.09 -19.66
N SER A 486 -4.43 -17.97 -20.32
CA SER A 486 -3.06 -17.73 -20.80
C SER A 486 -2.04 -17.73 -19.66
N ARG A 487 -2.38 -17.09 -18.52
CA ARG A 487 -1.54 -17.12 -17.32
C ARG A 487 -1.41 -18.53 -16.73
N VAL A 488 -2.51 -19.29 -16.71
CA VAL A 488 -2.47 -20.71 -16.27
C VAL A 488 -1.52 -21.51 -17.15
N VAL A 489 -1.57 -21.32 -18.47
CA VAL A 489 -0.66 -21.98 -19.43
C VAL A 489 0.79 -21.59 -19.19
N GLU A 490 1.07 -20.30 -18.94
CA GLU A 490 2.41 -19.82 -18.61
C GLU A 490 2.95 -20.42 -17.30
N HIS A 491 2.10 -20.57 -16.28
CA HIS A 491 2.43 -21.24 -15.02
C HIS A 491 2.55 -22.77 -15.13
N MET A 492 2.22 -23.34 -16.29
CA MET A 492 2.41 -24.76 -16.62
C MET A 492 3.60 -24.99 -17.56
N GLY A 493 4.40 -23.96 -17.85
CA GLY A 493 5.57 -24.05 -18.74
C GLY A 493 5.21 -23.97 -20.22
N GLY A 494 4.00 -23.54 -20.55
CA GLY A 494 3.48 -23.43 -21.90
C GLY A 494 3.45 -22.00 -22.41
N SER A 495 3.27 -21.87 -23.72
CA SER A 495 2.96 -20.61 -24.40
C SER A 495 1.86 -20.83 -25.43
N VAL A 496 0.90 -19.91 -25.48
CA VAL A 496 -0.23 -20.01 -26.41
C VAL A 496 0.25 -19.69 -27.83
N THR A 497 0.09 -20.63 -28.76
CA THR A 497 0.47 -20.43 -30.17
C THR A 497 -0.72 -20.12 -31.08
N ASP A 498 -1.94 -20.48 -30.67
CA ASP A 498 -3.17 -20.19 -31.42
C ASP A 498 -4.21 -19.49 -30.53
N LYS A 499 -4.36 -18.18 -30.77
CA LYS A 499 -5.32 -17.33 -30.06
C LYS A 499 -6.78 -17.72 -30.32
N SER A 500 -7.10 -18.26 -31.49
CA SER A 500 -8.49 -18.65 -31.83
C SER A 500 -8.91 -19.89 -31.05
N GLN A 501 -7.99 -20.85 -30.91
CA GLN A 501 -8.23 -22.03 -30.07
C GLN A 501 -8.25 -21.69 -28.58
N LEU A 502 -7.39 -20.78 -28.11
CA LEU A 502 -7.49 -20.23 -26.75
C LEU A 502 -8.87 -19.61 -26.49
N GLN A 503 -9.38 -18.79 -27.41
CA GLN A 503 -10.72 -18.18 -27.29
C GLN A 503 -11.82 -19.24 -27.26
N SER A 504 -11.70 -20.27 -28.10
CA SER A 504 -12.64 -21.41 -28.12
C SER A 504 -12.62 -22.22 -26.82
N PHE A 505 -11.43 -22.42 -26.27
CA PHE A 505 -11.23 -23.07 -24.96
C PHE A 505 -11.82 -22.22 -23.84
N ALA A 506 -11.48 -20.93 -23.77
CA ALA A 506 -12.01 -19.99 -22.79
C ALA A 506 -13.55 -19.94 -22.82
N LYS A 507 -14.16 -19.93 -24.02
CA LYS A 507 -15.62 -19.91 -24.19
C LYS A 507 -16.32 -21.13 -23.56
N ARG A 508 -15.67 -22.30 -23.58
CA ARG A 508 -16.18 -23.51 -22.91
C ARG A 508 -16.26 -23.29 -21.40
N TYR A 509 -15.22 -22.70 -20.83
CA TYR A 509 -15.08 -22.45 -19.40
C TYR A 509 -15.81 -21.20 -18.89
N THR A 510 -16.21 -20.26 -19.76
CA THR A 510 -17.12 -19.16 -19.37
C THR A 510 -18.61 -19.53 -19.35
N GLY A 511 -18.96 -20.76 -19.77
CA GLY A 511 -20.35 -21.19 -19.91
C GLY A 511 -21.12 -20.50 -21.05
N SER A 512 -20.45 -19.80 -21.97
CA SER A 512 -21.07 -18.99 -23.03
C SER A 512 -21.47 -19.80 -24.29
N THR A 513 -21.71 -21.11 -24.19
CA THR A 513 -22.11 -21.94 -25.34
C THR A 513 -23.61 -21.88 -25.62
N VAL A 514 -23.94 -21.19 -26.72
CA VAL A 514 -25.11 -21.43 -27.57
C VAL A 514 -24.73 -22.56 -28.56
N VAL A 515 -25.59 -23.60 -28.63
CA VAL A 515 -25.67 -24.77 -29.55
C VAL A 515 -24.49 -25.77 -29.68
N VAL A 516 -24.71 -27.02 -29.24
CA VAL A 516 -24.96 -28.26 -30.05
C VAL A 516 -25.62 -29.30 -29.12
N GLU A 517 -26.63 -30.04 -29.57
CA GLU A 517 -27.45 -30.99 -28.78
C GLU A 517 -26.68 -32.08 -28.01
N THR A 518 -25.42 -32.35 -28.37
CA THR A 518 -24.54 -33.27 -27.62
C THR A 518 -23.91 -32.65 -26.37
N ALA A 519 -23.79 -31.32 -26.31
CA ALA A 519 -23.29 -30.61 -25.13
C ALA A 519 -24.32 -30.57 -23.97
N ARG A 520 -25.60 -30.82 -24.26
CA ARG A 520 -26.68 -30.79 -23.25
C ARG A 520 -26.59 -31.95 -22.26
N PHE A 521 -25.98 -33.08 -22.66
CA PHE A 521 -25.70 -34.22 -21.78
C PHE A 521 -24.46 -33.98 -20.90
N LEU A 522 -23.48 -33.20 -21.36
CA LEU A 522 -22.27 -32.86 -20.59
C LEU A 522 -22.48 -31.65 -19.66
N ALA A 523 -23.21 -30.62 -20.12
CA ALA A 523 -23.56 -29.46 -19.30
C ALA A 523 -24.52 -29.83 -18.15
N ALA A 524 -25.32 -30.89 -18.29
CA ALA A 524 -26.17 -31.44 -17.23
C ALA A 524 -25.42 -32.37 -16.25
N ALA A 525 -24.15 -32.70 -16.53
CA ALA A 525 -23.34 -33.62 -15.72
C ALA A 525 -22.35 -32.93 -14.74
N GLY A 526 -22.28 -31.59 -14.74
CA GLY A 526 -21.44 -30.82 -13.80
C GLY A 526 -19.93 -30.81 -14.14
N ASN A 527 -19.17 -29.92 -13.49
CA ASN A 527 -17.69 -29.76 -13.53
C ASN A 527 -17.03 -28.83 -14.57
N PHE A 528 -17.43 -27.55 -14.66
CA PHE A 528 -16.48 -26.50 -15.10
C PHE A 528 -15.88 -25.82 -13.86
N SER A 529 -14.77 -26.37 -13.36
CA SER A 529 -13.98 -25.85 -12.23
C SER A 529 -12.57 -25.50 -12.68
N PHE A 530 -11.81 -24.80 -11.84
CA PHE A 530 -10.37 -24.61 -12.09
C PHE A 530 -9.65 -25.96 -12.19
N ALA A 531 -10.03 -26.93 -11.37
CA ALA A 531 -9.47 -28.29 -11.44
C ALA A 531 -9.72 -28.98 -12.79
N SER A 532 -10.93 -28.87 -13.37
CA SER A 532 -11.19 -29.45 -14.69
C SER A 532 -10.48 -28.67 -15.81
N MET A 533 -10.39 -27.35 -15.70
CA MET A 533 -9.59 -26.52 -16.61
C MET A 533 -8.12 -26.94 -16.62
N ALA A 534 -7.51 -27.03 -15.44
CA ALA A 534 -6.13 -27.47 -15.26
C ALA A 534 -5.93 -28.88 -15.83
N SER A 535 -6.88 -29.79 -15.60
CA SER A 535 -6.85 -31.15 -16.16
C SER A 535 -6.91 -31.17 -17.70
N ASP A 536 -7.75 -30.35 -18.32
CA ASP A 536 -7.84 -30.25 -19.78
C ASP A 536 -6.56 -29.67 -20.39
N LEU A 537 -5.98 -28.63 -19.76
CA LEU A 537 -4.70 -28.07 -20.19
C LEU A 537 -3.56 -29.08 -20.02
N GLY A 538 -3.61 -29.90 -18.96
CA GLY A 538 -2.67 -30.99 -18.71
C GLY A 538 -2.70 -32.11 -19.75
N GLN A 539 -3.71 -32.17 -20.64
CA GLN A 539 -3.71 -33.09 -21.79
C GLN A 539 -2.83 -32.60 -22.95
N HIS A 540 -2.13 -31.48 -22.77
CA HIS A 540 -1.21 -30.87 -23.73
C HIS A 540 -1.86 -30.61 -25.10
N PRO A 541 -2.88 -29.75 -25.15
CA PRO A 541 -3.56 -29.47 -26.41
C PRO A 541 -2.62 -28.79 -27.42
N SER A 542 -2.84 -29.07 -28.71
CA SER A 542 -1.93 -28.68 -29.80
C SER A 542 -1.84 -27.17 -30.07
N TRP A 543 -2.70 -26.36 -29.48
CA TRP A 543 -2.65 -24.89 -29.53
C TRP A 543 -1.74 -24.25 -28.49
N ILE A 544 -1.08 -25.08 -27.67
CA ILE A 544 -0.06 -24.70 -26.70
C ILE A 544 1.27 -25.31 -27.11
N SER A 545 2.32 -24.50 -27.12
CA SER A 545 3.70 -24.99 -27.17
C SER A 545 4.23 -25.15 -25.75
N TRP A 546 4.55 -26.38 -25.36
CA TRP A 546 5.13 -26.71 -24.06
C TRP A 546 6.65 -26.67 -24.12
N ASP A 547 7.26 -25.90 -23.23
CA ASP A 547 8.72 -25.79 -23.17
C ASP A 547 9.31 -26.96 -22.38
N ALA A 548 10.07 -27.81 -23.06
CA ALA A 548 10.78 -28.93 -22.43
C ALA A 548 11.84 -28.47 -21.42
N MET A 549 12.26 -27.20 -21.48
CA MET A 549 13.20 -26.56 -20.57
C MET A 549 12.51 -25.70 -19.51
N ALA A 550 11.18 -25.78 -19.38
CA ALA A 550 10.47 -25.11 -18.29
C ALA A 550 10.98 -25.58 -16.92
N ALA A 551 10.95 -24.68 -15.95
CA ALA A 551 11.50 -24.90 -14.62
C ALA A 551 10.68 -24.18 -13.55
N CYS A 552 10.73 -24.71 -12.33
CA CYS A 552 10.08 -24.07 -11.19
C CYS A 552 10.91 -22.91 -10.68
N VAL A 553 10.41 -21.68 -10.80
CA VAL A 553 11.12 -20.46 -10.43
C VAL A 553 10.23 -19.58 -9.54
N ALA A 554 10.82 -18.67 -8.77
CA ALA A 554 10.02 -17.74 -7.99
C ALA A 554 9.20 -16.84 -8.91
N ASP A 555 7.92 -16.68 -8.59
CA ASP A 555 7.04 -15.77 -9.31
C ASP A 555 7.40 -14.35 -8.92
N ARG A 556 7.78 -13.54 -9.91
CA ARG A 556 8.23 -12.16 -9.68
C ARG A 556 7.07 -11.22 -9.30
N ALA A 557 5.82 -11.68 -9.40
CA ALA A 557 4.66 -10.99 -8.87
C ALA A 557 4.42 -11.27 -7.37
N SER A 558 5.13 -12.24 -6.78
CA SER A 558 5.08 -12.53 -5.34
C SER A 558 5.87 -11.50 -4.54
N ASP A 559 5.76 -11.53 -3.21
CA ASP A 559 6.61 -10.77 -2.30
C ASP A 559 7.78 -11.62 -1.77
N GLU A 560 8.82 -10.95 -1.24
CA GLU A 560 10.02 -11.59 -0.70
C GLU A 560 9.69 -12.56 0.45
N GLY A 561 8.67 -12.27 1.27
CA GLY A 561 8.29 -13.06 2.44
C GLY A 561 7.70 -14.42 2.07
N SER A 562 6.70 -14.42 1.20
CA SER A 562 6.07 -15.61 0.62
C SER A 562 7.08 -16.49 -0.10
N VAL A 563 8.00 -15.87 -0.84
CA VAL A 563 9.11 -16.57 -1.49
C VAL A 563 10.08 -17.15 -0.46
N GLY A 564 10.37 -16.42 0.61
CA GLY A 564 11.16 -16.91 1.76
C GLY A 564 10.52 -18.12 2.46
N GLN A 565 9.20 -18.13 2.61
CA GLN A 565 8.45 -19.28 3.15
C GLN A 565 8.53 -20.48 2.20
N ALA A 566 8.39 -20.26 0.88
CA ALA A 566 8.55 -21.31 -0.13
C ALA A 566 9.96 -21.92 -0.11
N ILE A 567 11.00 -21.09 -0.02
CA ILE A 567 12.39 -21.53 0.18
C ILE A 567 12.50 -22.40 1.43
N SER A 568 11.97 -21.93 2.56
CA SER A 568 12.07 -22.61 3.85
C SER A 568 11.37 -23.98 3.82
N TYR A 569 10.19 -24.04 3.22
CA TYR A 569 9.47 -25.29 3.00
C TYR A 569 10.27 -26.26 2.13
N ALA A 570 10.73 -25.80 0.96
CA ALA A 570 11.46 -26.63 0.01
C ALA A 570 12.75 -27.18 0.62
N CYS A 571 13.50 -26.34 1.34
CA CYS A 571 14.69 -26.74 2.08
C CYS A 571 14.39 -27.75 3.19
N GLY A 572 13.26 -27.65 3.88
CA GLY A 572 12.83 -28.63 4.88
C GLY A 572 12.47 -30.01 4.30
N LYS A 573 12.25 -30.10 2.97
CA LYS A 573 11.83 -31.32 2.27
C LYS A 573 12.90 -31.88 1.34
N LEU A 574 13.89 -31.09 0.95
CA LEU A 574 15.07 -31.54 0.19
C LEU A 574 15.98 -32.39 1.09
N HIS A 575 15.72 -33.69 1.17
CA HIS A 575 16.60 -34.62 1.92
C HIS A 575 17.90 -34.95 1.19
N SER A 576 17.94 -34.77 -0.14
CA SER A 576 19.08 -35.08 -1.00
C SER A 576 20.05 -33.92 -1.19
N PHE A 577 19.75 -32.73 -0.64
CA PHE A 577 20.57 -31.53 -0.78
C PHE A 577 20.49 -30.67 0.48
N ASN A 578 21.63 -30.17 0.95
CA ASN A 578 21.68 -29.27 2.10
C ASN A 578 21.59 -27.81 1.63
N CYS A 579 20.50 -27.11 1.94
CA CYS A 579 20.32 -25.70 1.58
C CYS A 579 21.36 -24.72 2.18
N SER A 580 22.24 -25.19 3.07
CA SER A 580 23.39 -24.40 3.54
C SER A 580 24.57 -24.41 2.56
N GLU A 581 24.53 -25.30 1.55
CA GLU A 581 25.59 -25.50 0.54
C GLU A 581 25.23 -24.84 -0.80
N LEU A 582 24.31 -23.87 -0.79
CA LEU A 582 23.95 -23.11 -1.98
C LEU A 582 25.17 -22.33 -2.52
N PRO A 583 25.33 -22.22 -3.86
CA PRO A 583 26.38 -21.37 -4.42
C PRO A 583 26.23 -19.92 -3.96
N ASP A 584 27.34 -19.27 -3.60
CA ASP A 584 27.35 -17.87 -3.13
C ASP A 584 26.68 -16.91 -4.13
N SER A 585 26.78 -17.20 -5.43
CA SER A 585 26.13 -16.43 -6.49
C SER A 585 24.60 -16.49 -6.43
N CYS A 586 24.05 -17.53 -5.81
CA CYS A 586 22.61 -17.78 -5.69
C CYS A 586 22.06 -17.44 -4.29
N THR A 587 22.88 -16.92 -3.39
CA THR A 587 22.43 -16.46 -2.06
C THR A 587 22.44 -14.93 -1.94
N GLN A 588 22.69 -14.22 -3.03
CA GLN A 588 22.82 -12.75 -3.04
C GLN A 588 21.50 -12.04 -2.73
N ASP A 589 20.39 -12.60 -3.18
CA ASP A 589 19.04 -12.15 -2.86
C ASP A 589 18.07 -13.34 -2.76
N VAL A 590 16.85 -13.04 -2.29
CA VAL A 590 15.81 -14.06 -2.07
C VAL A 590 15.31 -14.69 -3.37
N TRP A 591 15.34 -13.95 -4.48
CA TRP A 591 14.82 -14.38 -5.78
C TRP A 591 15.74 -15.39 -6.44
N LEU A 592 17.05 -15.12 -6.45
CA LEU A 592 18.07 -16.05 -6.94
C LEU A 592 18.12 -17.32 -6.08
N LYS A 593 17.97 -17.16 -4.76
CA LYS A 593 17.90 -18.28 -3.83
C LYS A 593 16.69 -19.16 -4.10
N ALA A 594 15.53 -18.55 -4.30
CA ALA A 594 14.30 -19.26 -4.62
C ALA A 594 14.40 -19.96 -5.97
N ASP A 595 14.91 -19.30 -7.01
CA ASP A 595 15.08 -19.92 -8.32
C ASP A 595 15.93 -21.18 -8.24
N TYR A 596 17.00 -21.19 -7.44
CA TYR A 596 17.81 -22.39 -7.21
C TYR A 596 17.07 -23.47 -6.42
N VAL A 597 16.55 -23.11 -5.25
CA VAL A 597 15.96 -24.07 -4.31
C VAL A 597 14.69 -24.67 -4.89
N LEU A 598 13.80 -23.86 -5.47
CA LEU A 598 12.50 -24.28 -5.97
C LEU A 598 12.63 -25.11 -7.25
N SER A 599 13.54 -24.74 -8.17
CA SER A 599 13.81 -25.54 -9.37
C SER A 599 14.41 -26.91 -9.01
N LEU A 600 15.37 -26.93 -8.08
CA LEU A 600 15.96 -28.17 -7.58
C LEU A 600 14.93 -29.04 -6.84
N PHE A 601 14.13 -28.45 -5.96
CA PHE A 601 13.05 -29.14 -5.25
C PHE A 601 12.10 -29.81 -6.24
N TYR A 602 11.63 -29.07 -7.23
CA TYR A 602 10.71 -29.58 -8.24
C TYR A 602 11.31 -30.76 -8.99
N LEU A 603 12.55 -30.64 -9.47
CA LEU A 603 13.23 -31.73 -10.19
C LEU A 603 13.46 -32.99 -9.35
N ARG A 604 13.66 -32.86 -8.04
CA ARG A 604 14.07 -33.97 -7.17
C ARG A 604 12.91 -34.64 -6.44
N GLN A 605 11.86 -33.89 -6.11
CA GLN A 605 10.76 -34.36 -5.28
C GLN A 605 9.47 -34.61 -6.06
N VAL A 606 9.30 -33.97 -7.22
CA VAL A 606 8.08 -34.08 -8.01
C VAL A 606 8.28 -35.13 -9.10
N THR A 607 7.90 -36.37 -8.81
CA THR A 607 8.00 -37.49 -9.76
C THR A 607 6.71 -37.73 -10.56
N SER A 608 5.57 -37.26 -10.05
CA SER A 608 4.25 -37.39 -10.65
C SER A 608 3.33 -36.32 -10.07
N GLY A 609 2.70 -35.51 -10.93
CA GLY A 609 1.84 -34.42 -10.49
C GLY A 609 1.63 -33.37 -11.57
N THR A 610 1.05 -32.23 -11.21
CA THR A 610 0.80 -31.12 -12.15
C THR A 610 1.63 -29.92 -11.73
N PRO A 611 2.32 -29.24 -12.67
CA PRO A 611 3.13 -28.08 -12.32
C PRO A 611 2.38 -26.98 -11.54
N LEU A 612 1.06 -26.84 -11.79
CA LEU A 612 0.19 -25.91 -11.05
C LEU A 612 0.06 -26.20 -9.56
N GLN A 613 0.21 -27.46 -9.13
CA GLN A 613 0.14 -27.83 -7.72
C GLN A 613 1.55 -27.89 -7.12
N ASP A 614 2.48 -28.52 -7.83
CA ASP A 614 3.76 -28.90 -7.26
C ASP A 614 4.83 -27.81 -7.35
N CYS A 615 4.59 -26.75 -8.15
CA CYS A 615 5.46 -25.59 -8.25
C CYS A 615 4.81 -24.28 -7.76
N SER A 616 3.51 -24.27 -7.43
CA SER A 616 2.84 -23.02 -7.10
C SER A 616 3.29 -22.41 -5.76
N PHE A 617 3.54 -23.24 -4.74
CA PHE A 617 3.87 -22.77 -3.38
C PHE A 617 2.94 -21.64 -2.90
N ASN A 618 1.63 -21.85 -3.01
CA ASN A 618 0.60 -20.83 -2.74
C ASN A 618 0.77 -19.53 -3.55
N GLY A 619 1.28 -19.64 -4.79
CA GLY A 619 1.55 -18.51 -5.68
C GLY A 619 2.90 -17.82 -5.45
N ALA A 620 3.80 -18.38 -4.63
CA ALA A 620 5.17 -17.89 -4.49
C ALA A 620 6.08 -18.29 -5.66
N ALA A 621 5.67 -19.28 -6.46
CA ALA A 621 6.43 -19.77 -7.59
C ALA A 621 5.54 -20.19 -8.76
N MET A 622 6.19 -20.34 -9.91
CA MET A 622 5.57 -20.72 -11.16
C MET A 622 6.47 -21.67 -11.96
N PHE A 623 5.86 -22.63 -12.65
CA PHE A 623 6.60 -23.48 -13.57
C PHE A 623 6.71 -22.75 -14.90
N ALA A 624 7.75 -21.92 -15.03
CA ALA A 624 7.87 -20.96 -16.10
C ALA A 624 8.62 -21.54 -17.32
N PRO A 625 8.23 -21.15 -18.56
CA PRO A 625 9.03 -21.45 -19.74
C PRO A 625 10.40 -20.75 -19.68
N ALA A 626 11.37 -21.26 -20.43
CA ALA A 626 12.74 -20.79 -20.42
C ALA A 626 12.89 -19.33 -20.84
N SER A 627 12.02 -18.85 -21.73
CA SER A 627 11.96 -17.44 -22.11
C SER A 627 11.74 -16.52 -20.90
N THR A 628 10.94 -16.94 -19.92
CA THR A 628 10.60 -16.12 -18.74
C THR A 628 11.80 -15.94 -17.83
N TYR A 629 12.44 -17.03 -17.39
CA TYR A 629 13.57 -16.91 -16.46
C TYR A 629 14.87 -16.46 -17.14
N ARG A 630 15.00 -16.62 -18.46
CA ARG A 630 16.11 -16.02 -19.24
C ARG A 630 15.97 -14.52 -19.39
N ALA A 631 14.75 -13.99 -19.52
CA ALA A 631 14.52 -12.56 -19.65
C ALA A 631 14.97 -11.76 -18.42
N ILE A 632 15.01 -12.41 -17.25
CA ILE A 632 15.47 -11.85 -15.99
C ILE A 632 16.92 -12.25 -15.64
N ASP A 633 17.64 -12.89 -16.57
CA ASP A 633 19.02 -13.36 -16.41
C ASP A 633 19.27 -14.15 -15.12
N SER A 634 18.31 -15.01 -14.74
CA SER A 634 18.49 -15.85 -13.55
C SER A 634 19.48 -16.97 -13.83
N ARG A 635 20.71 -16.79 -13.35
CA ARG A 635 21.81 -17.78 -13.44
C ARG A 635 21.69 -18.91 -12.42
N CYS A 636 20.62 -18.93 -11.65
CA CYS A 636 20.44 -19.81 -10.50
C CYS A 636 19.36 -20.87 -10.71
N VAL A 637 18.71 -20.91 -11.87
CA VAL A 637 17.70 -21.93 -12.16
C VAL A 637 18.38 -23.26 -12.49
N ILE A 638 18.03 -24.34 -11.79
CA ILE A 638 18.46 -25.71 -12.14
C ILE A 638 17.50 -26.27 -13.19
N THR A 639 18.02 -26.55 -14.38
CA THR A 639 17.23 -27.07 -15.51
C THR A 639 17.99 -28.16 -16.26
N LYS A 640 17.29 -28.82 -17.18
CA LYS A 640 17.88 -29.80 -18.11
C LYS A 640 18.64 -29.14 -19.27
N ASP A 641 18.59 -27.81 -19.37
CA ASP A 641 19.24 -27.05 -20.43
C ASP A 641 20.69 -26.74 -20.04
N ALA A 642 21.64 -27.32 -20.76
CA ALA A 642 23.06 -27.06 -20.56
C ALA A 642 23.45 -25.58 -20.75
N ALA A 643 22.66 -24.80 -21.50
CA ALA A 643 22.94 -23.39 -21.75
C ALA A 643 22.49 -22.48 -20.60
N THR A 644 21.55 -22.91 -19.75
CA THR A 644 20.92 -22.03 -18.76
C THR A 644 20.81 -22.61 -17.36
N THR A 645 21.14 -23.89 -17.16
CA THR A 645 21.20 -24.46 -15.82
C THR A 645 22.24 -23.74 -14.95
N ALA A 646 22.01 -23.66 -13.65
CA ALA A 646 22.97 -23.06 -12.74
C ALA A 646 24.31 -23.81 -12.82
N LEU A 647 25.41 -23.05 -12.76
CA LEU A 647 26.76 -23.60 -12.78
C LEU A 647 27.13 -24.19 -11.41
N SER A 648 26.52 -25.32 -11.08
CA SER A 648 26.70 -26.07 -9.85
C SER A 648 26.76 -27.58 -10.11
N GLU A 649 27.11 -28.35 -9.08
CA GLU A 649 27.07 -29.82 -9.16
C GLU A 649 25.64 -30.30 -9.46
N GLU A 650 24.63 -29.71 -8.84
CA GLU A 650 23.24 -30.06 -9.08
C GLU A 650 22.80 -29.75 -10.52
N GLY A 651 23.26 -28.63 -11.09
CA GLY A 651 23.02 -28.27 -12.48
C GLY A 651 23.67 -29.27 -13.43
N TYR A 652 24.95 -29.59 -13.19
CA TYR A 652 25.68 -30.60 -13.96
C TYR A 652 24.99 -31.97 -13.93
N GLN A 653 24.62 -32.46 -12.75
CA GLN A 653 23.93 -33.74 -12.57
C GLN A 653 22.57 -33.77 -13.29
N THR A 654 21.86 -32.64 -13.32
CA THR A 654 20.56 -32.51 -14.01
C THR A 654 20.72 -32.62 -15.53
N VAL A 655 21.77 -32.01 -16.10
CA VAL A 655 22.05 -32.08 -17.55
C VAL A 655 22.52 -33.46 -17.99
N ILE A 656 23.39 -34.13 -17.21
CA ILE A 656 23.88 -35.45 -17.62
C ILE A 656 22.80 -36.55 -17.49
N SER A 657 21.91 -36.43 -16.50
CA SER A 657 20.81 -37.37 -16.32
C SER A 657 19.75 -37.26 -17.43
N SER A 658 19.51 -36.07 -17.99
CA SER A 658 18.60 -35.89 -19.13
C SER A 658 19.15 -36.46 -20.44
N ASN A 659 20.47 -36.42 -20.65
CA ASN A 659 21.11 -37.02 -21.82
C ASN A 659 21.14 -38.56 -21.79
N SER A 660 20.95 -39.18 -20.63
CA SER A 660 20.95 -40.65 -20.49
C SER A 660 19.64 -41.33 -20.89
N THR A 661 18.55 -40.57 -21.08
CA THR A 661 17.24 -41.07 -21.55
C THR A 661 16.99 -40.88 -23.05
N ALA A 662 17.95 -40.30 -23.79
CA ALA A 662 17.86 -40.03 -25.23
C ALA A 662 18.68 -41.02 -26.11
N GLN A 663 18.92 -42.25 -25.63
CA GLN A 663 19.46 -43.36 -26.43
C GLN A 663 18.43 -44.47 -26.62
#